data_AF-A0AA37WCU6-F1
#
_entry.id   AF-A0AA37WCU6-F1
#
_cell.length_a   1.000
_cell.length_b   1.000
_cell.length_c   1.000
_cell.angle_alpha   90.00
_cell.angle_beta   90.00
_cell.angle_gamma   90.00
#
_symmetry.space_group_name_H-M   'P 1'
#
loop_
_entity.id
_entity.type
_entity.pdbx_description
1 polymer ?
#
loop_
_entity_poly.entity_id
_entity_poly.type
_entity_poly.pdbx_seq_one_letter_code
_entity_poly.pdbx_strand_id
1 'polypeptide(L)'
;MSATISASKWRSEVQKMADRARDGGDYLAAAELYEKVMALGGSSSLSMIAGHMRKEAKDFVAAERHYQNVREANPDDPEIYMQLGHFYKTVGRYGDAQRHYMLAMQHHYPNFDEVRHELRAIHASEELFREQERCGSLEDADFKGLVSERLFPRRLDQLQRDYQETFVISRLGNHRKTSSGKGRVIRGVDAVRGHIITSIPCDSIDIFLDDELIYSAPLQVVPLRWEKNHSNLDKYVFNAWIDFSDFPVGKHEIVLCANPLQGEPREGIEWKRETVIIAERLPEGYDEQSPALIPPLDSESPLTVVEQVNRLPSLVRKVTPGSFPGKLDTIAIIRPDQLGDMVITLPAVRRIRELAPKARIVGLLSPANADLAATLGVFDDIVVIRFPDDKYQDRRVMDKRAQEAFAAQCKPYNFDLAIDFLYSEHANKLLPLTGARVTMTVARSDQIEDLEVSFDARSPSGGLSLSPMAHTARARALSEALALWLDNNARPLPRTKPNAEPLARYGLSENDRYVVLHTGSSFAQFLRWPHYPELTARLLKAGYKVVYMGSDEQQKARLPAEALEDGRIVYLDRKIPFDDLDALLSCATLMIGNDSGPKHWASLRGTRVVSLHPGRDDLREWGQVFGGVVLARRVPCAGCGIRYDDTECGQDFACVRQITLEEVLREALSQ
;
A
#
# COMPACT_ATOMS: atom_id res chain seq x y z
N MET A 1 -44.23 -34.02 -23.71
CA MET A 1 -43.68 -33.57 -25.00
C MET A 1 -42.72 -32.43 -24.71
N SER A 2 -41.41 -32.69 -24.67
CA SER A 2 -40.38 -31.65 -24.48
C SER A 2 -40.23 -30.90 -25.80
N ALA A 3 -40.55 -29.61 -25.80
CA ALA A 3 -40.40 -28.75 -26.96
C ALA A 3 -38.91 -28.41 -27.12
N THR A 4 -38.22 -29.14 -27.99
CA THR A 4 -36.83 -28.85 -28.36
C THR A 4 -36.79 -27.48 -29.04
N ILE A 5 -36.23 -26.48 -28.36
CA ILE A 5 -36.01 -25.14 -28.93
C ILE A 5 -35.08 -25.29 -30.14
N SER A 6 -35.47 -24.76 -31.30
CA SER A 6 -34.60 -24.79 -32.48
C SER A 6 -33.31 -24.00 -32.22
N ALA A 7 -32.19 -24.47 -32.76
CA ALA A 7 -30.88 -23.80 -32.60
C ALA A 7 -30.90 -22.31 -33.00
N SER A 8 -31.75 -21.94 -33.97
CA SER A 8 -31.97 -20.54 -34.38
C SER A 8 -32.70 -19.71 -33.32
N LYS A 9 -33.72 -20.27 -32.68
CA LYS A 9 -34.47 -19.61 -31.61
C LYS A 9 -33.60 -19.47 -30.36
N TRP A 10 -32.79 -20.48 -30.06
CA TRP A 10 -31.82 -20.42 -28.98
C TRP A 10 -30.77 -19.33 -29.21
N ARG A 11 -30.17 -19.27 -30.41
CA ARG A 11 -29.21 -18.22 -30.78
C ARG A 11 -29.78 -16.81 -30.58
N SER A 12 -31.04 -16.59 -30.98
CA SER A 12 -31.71 -15.29 -30.80
C SER A 12 -31.92 -14.92 -29.33
N GLU A 13 -32.26 -15.88 -28.47
CA GLU A 13 -32.43 -15.63 -27.04
C GLU A 13 -31.09 -15.33 -26.35
N VAL A 14 -30.02 -16.06 -26.69
CA VAL A 14 -28.67 -15.77 -26.18
C VAL A 14 -28.21 -14.38 -26.61
N GLN A 15 -28.51 -13.96 -27.84
CA GLN A 15 -28.21 -12.60 -28.32
C GLN A 15 -28.93 -11.52 -27.49
N LYS A 16 -30.22 -11.70 -27.20
CA LYS A 16 -30.97 -10.77 -26.32
C LYS A 16 -30.42 -10.75 -24.89
N MET A 17 -29.87 -11.85 -24.41
CA MET A 17 -29.17 -11.88 -23.12
C MET A 17 -27.87 -11.09 -23.18
N ALA A 18 -27.08 -11.22 -24.25
CA ALA A 18 -25.87 -10.45 -24.47
C ALA A 18 -26.14 -8.94 -24.50
N ASP A 19 -27.19 -8.53 -25.24
CA ASP A 19 -27.58 -7.13 -25.34
C ASP A 19 -28.03 -6.56 -23.97
N ARG A 20 -28.80 -7.34 -23.19
CA ARG A 20 -29.20 -6.94 -21.82
C ARG A 20 -28.00 -6.84 -20.88
N ALA A 21 -27.04 -7.76 -20.96
CA ALA A 21 -25.83 -7.71 -20.13
C ALA A 21 -24.99 -6.48 -20.47
N ARG A 22 -24.83 -6.17 -21.77
CA ARG A 22 -24.15 -4.95 -22.23
C ARG A 22 -24.84 -3.71 -21.70
N ASP A 23 -26.16 -3.60 -21.89
CA ASP A 23 -26.92 -2.42 -21.50
C ASP A 23 -27.00 -2.26 -19.96
N GLY A 24 -26.85 -3.37 -19.22
CA GLY A 24 -26.71 -3.39 -17.76
C GLY A 24 -25.31 -3.12 -17.23
N GLY A 25 -24.29 -2.97 -18.11
CA GLY A 25 -22.90 -2.70 -17.72
C GLY A 25 -22.08 -3.93 -17.32
N ASP A 26 -22.61 -5.15 -17.46
CA ASP A 26 -21.86 -6.39 -17.26
C ASP A 26 -21.15 -6.79 -18.55
N TYR A 27 -20.06 -6.07 -18.84
CA TYR A 27 -19.34 -6.19 -20.10
C TYR A 27 -18.66 -7.55 -20.30
N LEU A 28 -18.24 -8.21 -19.22
CA LEU A 28 -17.62 -9.54 -19.30
C LEU A 28 -18.66 -10.59 -19.69
N ALA A 29 -19.81 -10.62 -18.99
CA ALA A 29 -20.90 -11.53 -19.33
C ALA A 29 -21.44 -11.25 -20.73
N ALA A 30 -21.53 -9.97 -21.12
CA ALA A 30 -21.93 -9.59 -22.47
C ALA A 30 -20.98 -10.18 -23.52
N ALA A 31 -19.66 -10.02 -23.34
CA ALA A 31 -18.65 -10.55 -24.27
C ALA A 31 -18.77 -12.06 -24.44
N GLU A 32 -18.85 -12.82 -23.35
CA GLU A 32 -19.01 -14.28 -23.37
C GLU A 32 -20.28 -14.73 -24.08
N LEU A 33 -21.39 -14.02 -23.86
CA LEU A 33 -22.66 -14.31 -24.52
C LEU A 33 -22.58 -14.01 -26.03
N TYR A 34 -21.93 -12.90 -26.44
CA TYR A 34 -21.68 -12.63 -27.87
C TYR A 34 -20.78 -13.70 -28.51
N GLU A 35 -19.72 -14.15 -27.82
CA GLU A 35 -18.85 -15.25 -28.26
C GLU A 35 -19.63 -16.57 -28.41
N LYS A 36 -20.55 -16.84 -27.48
CA LYS A 36 -21.46 -17.99 -27.57
C LYS A 36 -22.42 -17.89 -28.74
N VAL A 37 -22.95 -16.70 -29.05
CA VAL A 37 -23.77 -16.47 -30.26
C VAL A 37 -22.96 -16.75 -31.52
N MET A 38 -21.70 -16.31 -31.58
CA MET A 38 -20.80 -16.59 -32.70
C MET A 38 -20.53 -18.08 -32.86
N ALA A 39 -20.22 -18.80 -31.77
CA ALA A 39 -20.02 -20.25 -31.79
C ALA A 39 -21.27 -21.02 -32.27
N LEU A 40 -22.46 -20.46 -32.05
CA LEU A 40 -23.73 -21.01 -32.55
C LEU A 40 -23.99 -20.67 -34.04
N GLY A 41 -23.06 -20.07 -34.77
CA GLY A 41 -23.21 -19.65 -36.16
C GLY A 41 -23.77 -18.23 -36.34
N GLY A 42 -23.46 -17.33 -35.41
CA GLY A 42 -23.77 -15.89 -35.49
C GLY A 42 -22.90 -15.14 -36.50
N SER A 43 -23.28 -13.90 -36.81
CA SER A 43 -22.53 -13.05 -37.75
C SER A 43 -21.13 -12.71 -37.24
N SER A 44 -20.15 -12.62 -38.15
CA SER A 44 -18.79 -12.12 -37.86
C SER A 44 -18.76 -10.67 -37.37
N SER A 45 -19.80 -9.87 -37.68
CA SER A 45 -19.97 -8.50 -37.16
C SER A 45 -20.11 -8.45 -35.63
N LEU A 46 -20.47 -9.57 -34.98
CA LEU A 46 -20.51 -9.66 -33.51
C LEU A 46 -19.10 -9.71 -32.89
N SER A 47 -18.07 -10.06 -33.65
CA SER A 47 -16.69 -10.09 -33.14
C SER A 47 -16.19 -8.69 -32.77
N MET A 48 -16.59 -7.66 -33.51
CA MET A 48 -16.26 -6.27 -33.18
C MET A 48 -16.94 -5.84 -31.86
N ILE A 49 -18.22 -6.20 -31.69
CA ILE A 49 -18.98 -5.91 -30.46
C ILE A 49 -18.37 -6.66 -29.26
N ALA A 50 -18.04 -7.95 -29.42
CA ALA A 50 -17.34 -8.72 -28.39
C ALA A 50 -15.99 -8.10 -28.04
N GLY A 51 -15.22 -7.63 -29.03
CA GLY A 51 -13.98 -6.88 -28.82
C GLY A 51 -14.17 -5.59 -28.02
N HIS A 52 -15.24 -4.83 -28.28
CA HIS A 52 -15.59 -3.66 -27.48
C HIS A 52 -15.96 -4.05 -26.04
N MET A 53 -16.76 -5.10 -25.85
CA MET A 53 -17.15 -5.56 -24.52
C MET A 53 -15.94 -6.05 -23.72
N ARG A 54 -15.04 -6.83 -24.33
CA ARG A 54 -13.76 -7.23 -23.72
C ARG A 54 -12.90 -6.01 -23.36
N LYS A 55 -12.85 -4.99 -24.22
CA LYS A 55 -12.13 -3.73 -23.95
C LYS A 55 -12.71 -3.00 -22.73
N GLU A 56 -14.03 -2.85 -22.64
CA GLU A 56 -14.69 -2.21 -21.48
C GLU A 56 -14.57 -3.05 -20.19
N ALA A 57 -14.56 -4.38 -20.33
CA ALA A 57 -14.26 -5.32 -19.25
C ALA A 57 -12.76 -5.33 -18.84
N LYS A 58 -11.90 -4.56 -19.53
CA LYS A 58 -10.44 -4.52 -19.35
C LYS A 58 -9.70 -5.84 -19.66
N ASP A 59 -10.33 -6.74 -20.40
CA ASP A 59 -9.71 -7.92 -21.01
C ASP A 59 -9.11 -7.54 -22.37
N PHE A 60 -8.00 -6.80 -22.31
CA PHE A 60 -7.40 -6.19 -23.50
C PHE A 60 -6.83 -7.21 -24.49
N VAL A 61 -6.41 -8.38 -24.01
CA VAL A 61 -5.84 -9.41 -24.88
C VAL A 61 -6.94 -10.04 -25.74
N ALA A 62 -8.07 -10.41 -25.13
CA ALA A 62 -9.22 -10.92 -25.88
C ALA A 62 -9.77 -9.85 -26.83
N ALA A 63 -9.82 -8.58 -26.40
CA ALA A 63 -10.21 -7.47 -27.24
C ALA A 63 -9.30 -7.30 -28.48
N GLU A 64 -7.98 -7.31 -28.29
CA GLU A 64 -7.01 -7.21 -29.38
C GLU A 64 -7.19 -8.34 -30.39
N ARG A 65 -7.37 -9.57 -29.93
CA ARG A 65 -7.64 -10.74 -30.79
C ARG A 65 -8.91 -10.57 -31.60
N HIS A 66 -10.00 -10.09 -30.99
CA HIS A 66 -11.24 -9.82 -31.72
C HIS A 66 -11.05 -8.77 -32.81
N TYR A 67 -10.33 -7.69 -32.53
CA TYR A 67 -10.02 -6.68 -33.54
C TYR A 67 -9.08 -7.20 -34.64
N GLN A 68 -8.07 -8.01 -34.29
CA GLN A 68 -7.17 -8.64 -35.25
C GLN A 68 -7.92 -9.60 -36.18
N ASN A 69 -8.80 -10.44 -35.64
CA ASN A 69 -9.64 -11.35 -36.43
C ASN A 69 -10.54 -10.58 -37.42
N VAL A 70 -11.13 -9.45 -36.98
CA VAL A 70 -11.94 -8.60 -37.85
C VAL A 70 -11.08 -7.96 -38.95
N ARG A 71 -9.88 -7.48 -38.61
CA ARG A 71 -8.93 -6.90 -39.57
C ARG A 71 -8.45 -7.93 -40.59
N GLU A 72 -8.18 -9.16 -40.18
CA GLU A 72 -7.77 -10.26 -41.07
C GLU A 72 -8.90 -10.67 -42.01
N ALA A 73 -10.14 -10.67 -41.52
CA ALA A 73 -11.31 -10.95 -42.34
C ALA A 73 -11.64 -9.82 -43.31
N ASN A 74 -11.47 -8.56 -42.91
CA ASN A 74 -11.77 -7.37 -43.70
C ASN A 74 -10.60 -6.36 -43.65
N PRO A 75 -9.51 -6.58 -44.42
CA PRO A 75 -8.33 -5.72 -44.38
C PRO A 75 -8.56 -4.30 -44.92
N ASP A 76 -9.60 -4.10 -45.73
CA ASP A 76 -9.88 -2.80 -46.35
C ASP A 76 -10.91 -1.96 -45.58
N ASP A 77 -11.44 -2.45 -44.45
CA ASP A 77 -12.43 -1.73 -43.65
C ASP A 77 -11.76 -0.61 -42.84
N PRO A 78 -11.99 0.69 -43.13
CA PRO A 78 -11.36 1.76 -42.38
C PRO A 78 -11.83 1.85 -40.91
N GLU A 79 -13.01 1.31 -40.57
CA GLU A 79 -13.55 1.34 -39.21
C GLU A 79 -12.67 0.51 -38.26
N ILE A 80 -12.15 -0.64 -38.70
CA ILE A 80 -11.31 -1.48 -37.83
C ILE A 80 -10.00 -0.79 -37.44
N TYR A 81 -9.43 0.01 -38.34
CA TYR A 81 -8.22 0.79 -38.07
C TYR A 81 -8.50 1.94 -37.10
N MET A 82 -9.67 2.57 -37.20
CA MET A 82 -10.09 3.58 -36.23
C MET A 82 -10.28 2.97 -34.84
N GLN A 83 -10.97 1.82 -34.77
CA GLN A 83 -11.20 1.11 -33.51
C GLN A 83 -9.90 0.56 -32.90
N LEU A 84 -8.98 0.04 -33.72
CA LEU A 84 -7.63 -0.33 -33.28
C LEU A 84 -6.84 0.88 -32.78
N GLY A 85 -6.97 2.04 -33.43
CA GLY A 85 -6.39 3.30 -32.96
C GLY A 85 -6.86 3.66 -31.56
N HIS A 86 -8.18 3.67 -31.33
CA HIS A 86 -8.76 3.91 -30.00
C HIS A 86 -8.37 2.85 -28.98
N PHE A 87 -8.35 1.58 -29.38
CA PHE A 87 -7.91 0.48 -28.53
C PHE A 87 -6.47 0.67 -28.08
N TYR A 88 -5.53 0.89 -29.01
CA TYR A 88 -4.12 1.09 -28.70
C TYR A 88 -3.86 2.35 -27.87
N LYS A 89 -4.62 3.43 -28.13
CA LYS A 89 -4.60 4.62 -27.28
C LYS A 89 -5.04 4.28 -25.86
N THR A 90 -6.11 3.50 -25.71
CA THR A 90 -6.66 3.08 -24.40
C THR A 90 -5.68 2.19 -23.62
N VAL A 91 -4.97 1.28 -24.29
CA VAL A 91 -3.98 0.40 -23.64
C VAL A 91 -2.58 1.03 -23.49
N GLY A 92 -2.42 2.29 -23.91
CA GLY A 92 -1.16 3.05 -23.75
C GLY A 92 -0.06 2.69 -24.75
N ARG A 93 -0.40 2.11 -25.90
CA ARG A 93 0.49 1.88 -27.05
C ARG A 93 0.28 3.00 -28.08
N TYR A 94 0.73 4.21 -27.75
CA TYR A 94 0.46 5.41 -28.56
C TYR A 94 1.13 5.37 -29.93
N GLY A 95 2.28 4.71 -30.07
CA GLY A 95 2.91 4.47 -31.37
C GLY A 95 2.04 3.58 -32.27
N ASP A 96 1.45 2.53 -31.72
CA ASP A 96 0.49 1.69 -32.44
C ASP A 96 -0.80 2.44 -32.76
N ALA A 97 -1.31 3.21 -31.81
CA ALA A 97 -2.50 4.04 -32.01
C ALA A 97 -2.30 5.03 -33.16
N GLN A 98 -1.15 5.72 -33.18
CA GLN A 98 -0.76 6.63 -34.26
C GLN A 98 -0.73 5.90 -35.61
N ARG A 99 -0.09 4.73 -35.67
CA ARG A 99 -0.05 3.92 -36.90
C ARG A 99 -1.45 3.56 -37.40
N HIS A 100 -2.33 3.14 -36.50
CA HIS A 100 -3.69 2.71 -36.87
C HIS A 100 -4.59 3.88 -37.24
N TYR A 101 -4.45 5.04 -36.61
CA TYR A 101 -5.10 6.26 -37.08
C TYR A 101 -4.60 6.70 -38.48
N MET A 102 -3.31 6.57 -38.75
CA MET A 102 -2.77 6.82 -40.09
C MET A 102 -3.28 5.79 -41.13
N LEU A 103 -3.41 4.52 -40.75
CA LEU A 103 -4.01 3.49 -41.61
C LEU A 103 -5.50 3.78 -41.87
N ALA A 104 -6.26 4.22 -40.87
CA ALA A 104 -7.65 4.63 -41.06
C ALA A 104 -7.76 5.77 -42.10
N MET A 105 -6.83 6.73 -42.11
CA MET A 105 -6.75 7.76 -43.16
C MET A 105 -6.41 7.18 -44.53
N GLN A 106 -5.48 6.22 -44.61
CA GLN A 106 -5.09 5.57 -45.86
C GLN A 106 -6.25 4.76 -46.47
N HIS A 107 -7.07 4.15 -45.65
CA HIS A 107 -8.26 3.38 -46.05
C HIS A 107 -9.54 4.25 -46.19
N HIS A 108 -9.41 5.59 -46.20
CA HIS A 108 -10.51 6.54 -46.42
C HIS A 108 -11.61 6.52 -45.35
N TYR A 109 -11.24 6.55 -44.06
CA TYR A 109 -12.20 6.69 -42.96
C TYR A 109 -13.15 7.90 -43.17
N PRO A 110 -14.48 7.73 -43.02
CA PRO A 110 -15.46 8.78 -43.38
C PRO A 110 -15.31 10.09 -42.59
N ASN A 111 -14.88 10.03 -41.32
CA ASN A 111 -14.79 11.19 -40.44
C ASN A 111 -13.34 11.66 -40.23
N PHE A 112 -12.84 12.44 -41.19
CA PHE A 112 -11.45 12.90 -41.19
C PHE A 112 -11.10 13.85 -40.02
N ASP A 113 -12.07 14.61 -39.52
CA ASP A 113 -11.87 15.54 -38.39
C ASP A 113 -11.58 14.81 -37.09
N GLU A 114 -12.23 13.67 -36.87
CA GLU A 114 -12.04 12.82 -35.71
C GLU A 114 -10.62 12.23 -35.67
N VAL A 115 -10.15 11.68 -36.79
CA VAL A 115 -8.80 11.12 -36.88
C VAL A 115 -7.73 12.21 -36.65
N ARG A 116 -7.95 13.43 -37.18
CA ARG A 116 -7.05 14.56 -36.92
C ARG A 116 -7.06 15.01 -35.46
N HIS A 117 -8.23 15.01 -34.82
CA HIS A 117 -8.34 15.33 -33.40
C HIS A 117 -7.56 14.33 -32.55
N GLU A 118 -7.74 13.04 -32.83
CA GLU A 118 -7.06 11.94 -32.14
C GLU A 118 -5.55 11.96 -32.34
N LEU A 119 -5.07 12.17 -33.57
CA LEU A 119 -3.63 12.32 -33.85
C LEU A 119 -3.02 13.53 -33.14
N ARG A 120 -3.72 14.67 -33.11
CA ARG A 120 -3.27 15.84 -32.34
C ARG A 120 -3.26 15.56 -30.83
N ALA A 121 -4.26 14.85 -30.31
CA ALA A 121 -4.31 14.47 -28.90
C ALA A 121 -3.15 13.54 -28.53
N ILE A 122 -2.76 12.62 -29.41
CA ILE A 122 -1.59 11.76 -29.23
C ILE A 122 -0.29 12.56 -29.30
N HIS A 123 -0.13 13.45 -30.27
CA HIS A 123 1.09 14.27 -30.41
C HIS A 123 1.24 15.32 -29.31
N ALA A 124 0.14 15.81 -28.75
CA ALA A 124 0.12 16.71 -27.61
C ALA A 124 0.24 15.99 -26.26
N SER A 125 0.10 14.65 -26.22
CA SER A 125 0.27 13.90 -24.99
C SER A 125 1.77 13.71 -24.70
N GLU A 126 2.17 13.92 -23.44
CA GLU A 126 3.51 13.54 -22.95
C GLU A 126 3.76 12.01 -23.11
N GLU A 127 2.73 11.22 -23.43
CA GLU A 127 2.80 9.76 -23.38
C GLU A 127 3.42 9.14 -24.63
N LEU A 128 3.23 9.72 -25.82
CA LEU A 128 3.97 9.29 -27.02
C LEU A 128 5.46 9.60 -26.88
N PHE A 129 5.81 10.76 -26.32
CA PHE A 129 7.20 11.15 -26.03
C PHE A 129 7.84 10.17 -25.03
N ARG A 130 7.14 9.83 -23.95
CA ARG A 130 7.59 8.82 -22.98
C ARG A 130 7.72 7.43 -23.60
N GLU A 131 6.83 7.04 -24.52
CA GLU A 131 6.92 5.77 -25.26
C GLU A 131 8.17 5.73 -26.16
N GLN A 132 8.47 6.82 -26.86
CA GLN A 132 9.68 6.94 -27.69
C GLN A 132 10.95 6.91 -26.84
N GLU A 133 10.97 7.52 -25.64
CA GLU A 133 12.07 7.40 -24.68
C GLU A 133 12.26 5.95 -24.18
N ARG A 134 11.21 5.11 -24.10
CA ARG A 134 11.35 3.68 -23.73
C ARG A 134 12.15 2.88 -24.76
N CYS A 135 12.16 3.33 -26.00
CA CYS A 135 12.75 2.64 -27.14
C CYS A 135 14.06 3.28 -27.64
N GLY A 136 14.67 4.19 -26.87
CA GLY A 136 15.90 4.88 -27.25
C GLY A 136 16.96 3.93 -27.82
N SER A 137 17.48 4.27 -29.00
CA SER A 137 18.45 3.47 -29.74
C SER A 137 19.83 3.48 -29.05
N LEU A 138 20.37 2.28 -28.83
CA LEU A 138 21.67 1.98 -28.21
C LEU A 138 22.90 2.42 -29.02
N GLU A 139 22.75 3.23 -30.06
CA GLU A 139 23.87 3.51 -30.98
C GLU A 139 24.86 4.57 -30.48
N ASP A 140 24.52 5.39 -29.46
CA ASP A 140 25.33 6.57 -29.08
C ASP A 140 25.85 6.63 -27.63
N ALA A 141 25.79 5.55 -26.86
CA ALA A 141 26.04 5.61 -25.41
C ALA A 141 27.26 4.78 -24.95
N ASP A 142 28.48 5.24 -25.24
CA ASP A 142 29.75 4.70 -24.71
C ASP A 142 29.96 5.06 -23.22
N PHE A 143 29.02 4.68 -22.35
CA PHE A 143 29.07 4.95 -20.91
C PHE A 143 29.45 3.69 -20.12
N LYS A 144 30.72 3.26 -20.26
CA LYS A 144 31.45 2.23 -19.46
C LYS A 144 30.80 1.84 -18.12
N GLY A 145 29.76 1.01 -18.13
CA GLY A 145 29.11 0.47 -16.92
C GLY A 145 28.42 1.50 -15.99
N LEU A 146 28.31 2.78 -16.36
CA LEU A 146 27.62 3.81 -15.57
C LEU A 146 26.12 3.87 -15.85
N VAL A 147 25.70 3.34 -17.00
CA VAL A 147 24.29 3.24 -17.39
C VAL A 147 23.77 1.86 -17.01
N SER A 148 22.71 1.83 -16.18
CA SER A 148 22.07 0.58 -15.78
C SER A 148 20.84 0.31 -16.64
N GLU A 149 20.94 -0.72 -17.49
CA GLU A 149 19.83 -1.18 -18.33
C GLU A 149 18.57 -1.55 -17.52
N ARG A 150 18.74 -1.92 -16.24
CA ARG A 150 17.64 -2.27 -15.33
C ARG A 150 16.71 -1.09 -15.05
N LEU A 151 17.16 0.15 -15.26
CA LEU A 151 16.38 1.36 -15.04
C LEU A 151 15.64 1.82 -16.30
N PHE A 152 15.90 1.18 -17.45
CA PHE A 152 15.17 1.51 -18.67
C PHE A 152 13.71 1.09 -18.57
N PRO A 153 12.78 1.92 -19.06
CA PRO A 153 11.38 1.53 -19.15
C PRO A 153 11.23 0.24 -19.97
N ARG A 154 10.44 -0.70 -19.47
CA ARG A 154 10.16 -1.94 -20.20
C ARG A 154 9.13 -1.70 -21.30
N ARG A 155 9.31 -2.37 -22.43
CA ARG A 155 8.30 -2.50 -23.49
C ARG A 155 7.14 -3.38 -23.03
N LEU A 156 5.99 -3.28 -23.68
CA LEU A 156 4.78 -4.01 -23.29
C LEU A 156 4.97 -5.54 -23.35
N ASP A 157 5.69 -6.05 -24.36
CA ASP A 157 6.06 -7.47 -24.50
C ASP A 157 6.94 -7.97 -23.33
N GLN A 158 7.72 -7.06 -22.73
CA GLN A 158 8.57 -7.33 -21.56
C GLN A 158 7.82 -7.18 -20.22
N LEU A 159 6.60 -6.63 -20.24
CA LEU A 159 5.71 -6.55 -19.09
C LEU A 159 4.76 -7.75 -19.01
N GLN A 160 4.51 -8.43 -20.12
CA GLN A 160 3.73 -9.64 -20.18
C GLN A 160 4.34 -10.77 -19.34
N ARG A 161 3.48 -11.57 -18.70
CA ARG A 161 3.82 -12.65 -17.77
C ARG A 161 3.23 -13.96 -18.24
N ASP A 162 4.01 -15.02 -18.10
CA ASP A 162 3.52 -16.38 -18.25
C ASP A 162 3.10 -16.88 -16.88
N TYR A 163 1.79 -17.01 -16.66
CA TYR A 163 1.25 -17.44 -15.38
C TYR A 163 1.35 -18.96 -15.24
N GLN A 164 1.46 -19.42 -14.00
CA GLN A 164 1.53 -20.83 -13.65
C GLN A 164 0.56 -21.08 -12.51
N GLU A 165 0.09 -22.33 -12.40
CA GLU A 165 -0.72 -22.76 -11.28
C GLU A 165 0.03 -22.55 -9.97
N THR A 166 -0.60 -21.90 -8.98
CA THR A 166 0.07 -21.56 -7.72
C THR A 166 -0.91 -21.19 -6.60
N PHE A 167 -0.53 -21.49 -5.36
CA PHE A 167 -1.14 -20.96 -4.15
C PHE A 167 -0.21 -19.94 -3.47
N VAL A 168 -0.61 -18.67 -3.44
CA VAL A 168 0.17 -17.59 -2.82
C VAL A 168 -0.52 -17.05 -1.56
N ILE A 169 0.13 -17.21 -0.41
CA ILE A 169 -0.26 -16.58 0.85
C ILE A 169 0.51 -15.25 0.98
N SER A 170 -0.21 -14.15 0.82
CA SER A 170 0.33 -12.79 0.91
C SER A 170 0.37 -12.24 2.34
N ARG A 171 -0.51 -12.71 3.23
CA ARG A 171 -0.54 -12.36 4.65
C ARG A 171 -1.01 -13.54 5.48
N LEU A 172 -0.27 -13.83 6.55
CA LEU A 172 -0.59 -14.83 7.55
C LEU A 172 0.21 -14.48 8.81
N GLY A 173 -0.31 -13.52 9.58
CA GLY A 173 0.38 -12.92 10.72
C GLY A 173 1.68 -12.18 10.36
N ASN A 174 2.37 -11.69 11.39
CA ASN A 174 3.70 -11.11 11.28
C ASN A 174 4.75 -12.09 11.79
N HIS A 175 5.89 -12.17 11.12
CA HIS A 175 7.00 -12.93 11.69
C HIS A 175 7.40 -12.27 13.01
N ARG A 176 7.45 -13.01 14.14
CA ARG A 176 7.86 -12.49 15.45
C ARG A 176 8.44 -13.62 16.31
N LYS A 177 9.11 -13.25 17.41
CA LYS A 177 9.50 -14.16 18.49
C LYS A 177 8.52 -14.03 19.66
N THR A 178 8.09 -15.16 20.21
CA THR A 178 7.17 -15.26 21.35
C THR A 178 7.69 -16.31 22.34
N SER A 179 7.05 -16.42 23.50
CA SER A 179 7.29 -17.53 24.45
C SER A 179 7.05 -18.91 23.82
N SER A 180 6.14 -19.00 22.85
CA SER A 180 5.78 -20.24 22.13
C SER A 180 6.71 -20.54 20.95
N GLY A 181 7.70 -19.67 20.67
CA GLY A 181 8.70 -19.85 19.62
C GLY A 181 8.77 -18.69 18.63
N LYS A 182 9.53 -18.89 17.55
CA LYS A 182 9.70 -17.95 16.43
C LYS A 182 8.90 -18.43 15.23
N GLY A 183 8.13 -17.54 14.60
CA GLY A 183 7.31 -17.90 13.43
C GLY A 183 6.34 -16.79 13.04
N ARG A 184 5.37 -17.12 12.19
CA ARG A 184 4.24 -16.24 11.84
C ARG A 184 3.30 -16.15 13.05
N VAL A 185 3.16 -14.97 13.63
CA VAL A 185 2.37 -14.73 14.82
C VAL A 185 1.08 -14.01 14.46
N ILE A 186 -0.02 -14.58 14.93
CA ILE A 186 -1.40 -14.08 14.78
C ILE A 186 -1.93 -13.69 16.17
N ARG A 187 -2.69 -12.60 16.25
CA ARG A 187 -3.24 -12.08 17.52
C ARG A 187 -4.62 -11.47 17.31
N GLY A 188 -5.60 -11.91 18.10
CA GLY A 188 -6.97 -11.39 18.03
C GLY A 188 -7.53 -11.46 16.61
N VAL A 189 -8.16 -10.39 16.15
CA VAL A 189 -8.63 -10.29 14.76
C VAL A 189 -7.47 -10.02 13.81
N ASP A 190 -7.17 -10.97 12.92
CA ASP A 190 -6.13 -10.84 11.89
C ASP A 190 -6.67 -11.29 10.52
N ALA A 191 -5.88 -11.01 9.47
CA ALA A 191 -6.23 -11.31 8.09
C ALA A 191 -5.37 -12.42 7.50
N VAL A 192 -6.05 -13.43 6.95
CA VAL A 192 -5.45 -14.49 6.12
C VAL A 192 -5.77 -14.17 4.66
N ARG A 193 -4.77 -13.72 3.90
CA ARG A 193 -4.96 -13.14 2.56
C ARG A 193 -4.04 -13.80 1.55
N GLY A 194 -4.57 -14.09 0.37
CA GLY A 194 -3.80 -14.67 -0.71
C GLY A 194 -4.55 -14.70 -2.04
N HIS A 195 -3.95 -15.42 -2.98
CA HIS A 195 -4.59 -15.76 -4.24
C HIS A 195 -4.20 -17.16 -4.69
N ILE A 196 -5.08 -17.77 -5.47
CA ILE A 196 -4.89 -19.03 -6.15
C ILE A 196 -4.93 -18.76 -7.66
N ILE A 197 -4.02 -19.35 -8.42
CA ILE A 197 -4.11 -19.43 -9.87
C ILE A 197 -4.21 -20.91 -10.22
N THR A 198 -5.26 -21.31 -10.91
CA THR A 198 -5.49 -22.71 -11.25
C THR A 198 -6.31 -22.85 -12.53
N SER A 199 -6.13 -23.97 -13.21
CA SER A 199 -6.98 -24.36 -14.35
C SER A 199 -8.29 -25.04 -13.95
N ILE A 200 -8.44 -25.37 -12.66
CA ILE A 200 -9.64 -26.03 -12.14
C ILE A 200 -10.53 -24.96 -11.49
N PRO A 201 -11.78 -24.79 -11.95
CA PRO A 201 -12.70 -23.85 -11.34
C PRO A 201 -12.92 -24.12 -9.85
N CYS A 202 -12.80 -23.09 -9.01
CA CYS A 202 -12.99 -23.18 -7.55
C CYS A 202 -14.19 -22.34 -7.11
N ASP A 203 -14.94 -22.79 -6.10
CA ASP A 203 -16.13 -22.08 -5.61
C ASP A 203 -15.88 -21.25 -4.34
N SER A 204 -15.07 -21.77 -3.43
CA SER A 204 -14.95 -21.28 -2.06
C SER A 204 -13.55 -21.55 -1.51
N ILE A 205 -13.22 -20.87 -0.43
CA ILE A 205 -12.01 -21.04 0.35
C ILE A 205 -12.38 -21.44 1.76
N ASP A 206 -11.93 -22.62 2.17
CA ASP A 206 -12.04 -23.11 3.52
C ASP A 206 -10.69 -22.97 4.24
N ILE A 207 -10.73 -22.53 5.49
CA ILE A 207 -9.55 -22.40 6.34
C ILE A 207 -9.78 -23.23 7.58
N PHE A 208 -8.87 -24.16 7.81
CA PHE A 208 -8.86 -25.06 8.95
C PHE A 208 -7.72 -24.70 9.90
N LEU A 209 -7.96 -24.83 11.19
CA LEU A 209 -6.97 -24.70 12.24
C LEU A 209 -7.00 -25.98 13.09
N ASP A 210 -5.88 -26.71 13.15
CA ASP A 210 -5.79 -28.03 13.80
C ASP A 210 -6.95 -28.97 13.43
N ASP A 211 -7.22 -29.09 12.13
CA ASP A 211 -8.29 -29.89 11.52
C ASP A 211 -9.74 -29.39 11.76
N GLU A 212 -9.94 -28.28 12.48
CA GLU A 212 -11.25 -27.65 12.67
C GLU A 212 -11.50 -26.56 11.61
N LEU A 213 -12.65 -26.58 10.94
CA LEU A 213 -13.04 -25.53 9.98
C LEU A 213 -13.40 -24.25 10.72
N ILE A 214 -12.60 -23.20 10.56
CA ILE A 214 -12.76 -21.92 11.26
C ILE A 214 -13.27 -20.78 10.37
N TYR A 215 -13.21 -20.94 9.05
CA TYR A 215 -13.68 -19.94 8.09
C TYR A 215 -14.02 -20.60 6.75
N SER A 216 -15.12 -20.17 6.14
CA SER A 216 -15.50 -20.53 4.77
C SER A 216 -16.14 -19.34 4.08
N ALA A 217 -15.75 -19.06 2.84
CA ALA A 217 -16.34 -17.99 2.03
C ALA A 217 -16.20 -18.28 0.53
N PRO A 218 -17.10 -17.72 -0.31
CA PRO A 218 -16.95 -17.81 -1.76
C PRO A 218 -15.66 -17.13 -2.24
N LEU A 219 -15.04 -17.70 -3.26
CA LEU A 219 -13.88 -17.10 -3.93
C LEU A 219 -14.31 -16.13 -5.02
N GLN A 220 -13.60 -15.02 -5.14
CA GLN A 220 -13.81 -14.05 -6.21
C GLN A 220 -12.82 -14.31 -7.36
N VAL A 221 -13.34 -14.52 -8.56
CA VAL A 221 -12.56 -14.59 -9.79
C VAL A 221 -12.15 -13.18 -10.22
N VAL A 222 -10.88 -13.00 -10.56
CA VAL A 222 -10.31 -11.74 -11.03
C VAL A 222 -9.41 -11.96 -12.25
N PRO A 223 -9.26 -10.96 -13.14
CA PRO A 223 -8.46 -11.13 -14.35
C PRO A 223 -6.96 -11.26 -14.09
N LEU A 224 -6.28 -12.07 -14.90
CA LEU A 224 -4.82 -12.18 -14.95
C LEU A 224 -4.22 -10.99 -15.73
N ARG A 225 -3.75 -9.97 -15.00
CA ARG A 225 -3.18 -8.78 -15.64
C ARG A 225 -1.87 -9.10 -16.37
N TRP A 226 -1.70 -8.54 -17.58
CA TRP A 226 -0.50 -8.70 -18.40
C TRP A 226 -0.20 -10.16 -18.78
N GLU A 227 -1.23 -11.01 -18.91
CA GLU A 227 -1.03 -12.38 -19.37
C GLU A 227 -0.43 -12.42 -20.79
N LYS A 228 0.59 -13.25 -21.00
CA LYS A 228 1.29 -13.40 -22.28
C LYS A 228 0.55 -14.32 -23.25
N ASN A 229 0.08 -15.45 -22.75
CA ASN A 229 -0.65 -16.46 -23.51
C ASN A 229 -1.98 -16.67 -22.78
N HIS A 230 -3.11 -16.64 -23.48
CA HIS A 230 -4.40 -17.02 -22.88
C HIS A 230 -4.34 -18.47 -22.38
N SER A 231 -3.98 -18.61 -21.12
CA SER A 231 -3.97 -19.88 -20.43
C SER A 231 -5.39 -20.19 -19.96
N ASN A 232 -5.75 -21.46 -19.81
CA ASN A 232 -7.01 -21.83 -19.19
C ASN A 232 -6.94 -21.65 -17.65
N LEU A 233 -6.30 -20.57 -17.17
CA LEU A 233 -6.08 -20.32 -15.75
C LEU A 233 -6.98 -19.18 -15.28
N ASP A 234 -7.59 -19.39 -14.13
CA ASP A 234 -8.32 -18.36 -13.40
C ASP A 234 -7.53 -17.94 -12.16
N LYS A 235 -7.60 -16.65 -11.82
CA LYS A 235 -7.07 -16.12 -10.56
C LYS A 235 -8.22 -15.91 -9.58
N TYR A 236 -8.12 -16.54 -8.42
CA TYR A 236 -9.04 -16.43 -7.30
C TYR A 236 -8.36 -15.68 -6.16
N VAL A 237 -9.03 -14.68 -5.59
CA VAL A 237 -8.47 -13.88 -4.49
C VAL A 237 -9.31 -14.03 -3.24
N PHE A 238 -8.64 -14.13 -2.09
CA PHE A 238 -9.30 -14.20 -0.78
C PHE A 238 -8.62 -13.29 0.24
N ASN A 239 -9.42 -12.82 1.20
CA ASN A 239 -8.96 -12.02 2.34
C ASN A 239 -9.88 -12.27 3.54
N ALA A 240 -9.62 -13.36 4.25
CA ALA A 240 -10.40 -13.81 5.38
C ALA A 240 -10.03 -13.00 6.62
N TRP A 241 -11.01 -12.38 7.27
CA TRP A 241 -10.86 -11.72 8.57
C TRP A 241 -11.42 -12.63 9.64
N ILE A 242 -10.56 -13.09 10.55
CA ILE A 242 -10.89 -14.12 11.53
C ILE A 242 -10.49 -13.60 12.90
N ASP A 243 -11.36 -13.78 13.91
CA ASP A 243 -11.00 -13.55 15.30
C ASP A 243 -10.35 -14.80 15.89
N PHE A 244 -9.05 -14.72 16.17
CA PHE A 244 -8.30 -15.82 16.77
C PHE A 244 -8.30 -15.81 18.31
N SER A 245 -9.07 -14.92 18.94
CA SER A 245 -9.03 -14.71 20.40
C SER A 245 -9.44 -15.93 21.21
N ASP A 246 -10.31 -16.78 20.67
CA ASP A 246 -10.87 -17.95 21.38
C ASP A 246 -10.05 -19.22 21.21
N PHE A 247 -9.00 -19.19 20.38
CA PHE A 247 -8.13 -20.35 20.17
C PHE A 247 -6.99 -20.39 21.20
N PRO A 248 -6.49 -21.59 21.55
CA PRO A 248 -5.38 -21.73 22.46
C PRO A 248 -4.14 -20.94 22.02
N VAL A 249 -3.37 -20.40 22.97
CA VAL A 249 -2.07 -19.80 22.69
C VAL A 249 -1.06 -20.91 22.44
N GLY A 250 -0.34 -20.87 21.32
CA GLY A 250 0.55 -21.96 20.96
C GLY A 250 0.91 -21.98 19.49
N LYS A 251 1.58 -23.06 19.08
CA LYS A 251 1.79 -23.38 17.67
C LYS A 251 0.60 -24.18 17.17
N HIS A 252 0.07 -23.78 16.02
CA HIS A 252 -1.07 -24.42 15.38
C HIS A 252 -0.75 -24.72 13.91
N GLU A 253 -1.34 -25.78 13.39
CA GLU A 253 -1.38 -26.04 11.96
C GLU A 253 -2.54 -25.26 11.36
N ILE A 254 -2.29 -24.53 10.27
CA ILE A 254 -3.33 -23.88 9.49
C ILE A 254 -3.32 -24.43 8.06
N VAL A 255 -4.48 -24.85 7.57
CA VAL A 255 -4.67 -25.39 6.23
C VAL A 255 -5.67 -24.51 5.48
N LEU A 256 -5.29 -24.05 4.30
CA LEU A 256 -6.15 -23.26 3.42
C LEU A 256 -6.47 -24.13 2.21
N CYS A 257 -7.74 -24.31 1.88
CA CYS A 257 -8.21 -25.16 0.79
C CYS A 257 -9.21 -24.41 -0.09
N ALA A 258 -8.82 -24.09 -1.31
CA ALA A 258 -9.73 -23.66 -2.37
C ALA A 258 -10.47 -24.90 -2.89
N ASN A 259 -11.79 -24.92 -2.77
CA ASN A 259 -12.61 -26.07 -3.09
C ASN A 259 -12.86 -26.14 -4.61
N PRO A 260 -12.33 -27.17 -5.30
CA PRO A 260 -12.54 -27.31 -6.74
C PRO A 260 -13.96 -27.80 -7.01
N LEU A 261 -14.59 -27.31 -8.08
CA LEU A 261 -15.90 -27.79 -8.54
C LEU A 261 -15.85 -29.24 -9.03
N GLN A 262 -14.68 -29.73 -9.42
CA GLN A 262 -14.45 -31.09 -9.91
C GLN A 262 -13.07 -31.58 -9.49
N GLY A 263 -13.00 -32.84 -9.04
CA GLY A 263 -11.76 -33.47 -8.61
C GLY A 263 -11.35 -33.12 -7.19
N GLU A 264 -10.22 -33.69 -6.76
CA GLU A 264 -9.65 -33.44 -5.44
C GLU A 264 -8.66 -32.27 -5.49
N PRO A 265 -8.60 -31.42 -4.44
CA PRO A 265 -7.67 -30.29 -4.39
C PRO A 265 -6.22 -30.78 -4.34
N ARG A 266 -5.32 -30.13 -5.10
CA ARG A 266 -3.90 -30.50 -5.18
C ARG A 266 -3.06 -29.65 -4.23
N GLU A 267 -2.11 -30.30 -3.57
CA GLU A 267 -1.21 -29.62 -2.62
C GLU A 267 -0.31 -28.63 -3.35
N GLY A 268 -0.18 -27.42 -2.80
CA GLY A 268 0.60 -26.33 -3.38
C GLY A 268 -0.10 -25.55 -4.50
N ILE A 269 -1.29 -26.00 -4.95
CA ILE A 269 -2.10 -25.32 -5.97
C ILE A 269 -3.46 -24.91 -5.39
N GLU A 270 -4.35 -25.87 -5.11
CA GLU A 270 -5.66 -25.57 -4.54
C GLU A 270 -5.63 -25.56 -3.01
N TRP A 271 -4.72 -26.30 -2.38
CA TRP A 271 -4.58 -26.23 -0.92
C TRP A 271 -3.14 -26.10 -0.45
N LYS A 272 -2.97 -25.51 0.73
CA LYS A 272 -1.66 -25.28 1.34
C LYS A 272 -1.73 -25.36 2.86
N ARG A 273 -0.67 -25.91 3.46
CA ARG A 273 -0.47 -26.02 4.90
C ARG A 273 0.67 -25.13 5.37
N GLU A 274 0.46 -24.45 6.49
CA GLU A 274 1.46 -23.61 7.15
C GLU A 274 1.41 -23.83 8.67
N THR A 275 2.44 -23.36 9.36
CA THR A 275 2.45 -23.30 10.83
C THR A 275 2.36 -21.85 11.28
N VAL A 276 1.45 -21.58 12.22
CA VAL A 276 1.28 -20.27 12.84
C VAL A 276 1.45 -20.38 14.35
N ILE A 277 1.73 -19.23 14.97
CA ILE A 277 1.73 -19.08 16.42
C ILE A 277 0.58 -18.16 16.78
N ILE A 278 -0.42 -18.68 17.46
CA ILE A 278 -1.45 -17.87 18.09
C ILE A 278 -0.88 -17.37 19.41
N ALA A 279 -0.87 -16.06 19.59
CA ALA A 279 -0.31 -15.44 20.77
C ALA A 279 -1.33 -14.52 21.44
N GLU A 280 -1.13 -14.25 22.73
CA GLU A 280 -2.00 -13.38 23.53
C GLU A 280 -2.30 -12.04 22.85
N ARG A 281 -3.46 -11.45 23.11
CA ARG A 281 -3.75 -10.11 22.60
C ARG A 281 -2.69 -9.14 23.10
N LEU A 282 -2.33 -8.17 22.25
CA LEU A 282 -1.52 -7.05 22.73
C LEU A 282 -2.30 -6.29 23.81
N PRO A 283 -1.62 -5.79 24.86
CA PRO A 283 -2.26 -5.00 25.90
C PRO A 283 -3.01 -3.78 25.32
N GLU A 284 -4.05 -3.34 26.01
CA GLU A 284 -4.70 -2.07 25.70
C GLU A 284 -3.68 -0.94 25.76
N GLY A 285 -3.79 0.04 24.85
CA GLY A 285 -2.82 1.12 24.77
C GLY A 285 -1.47 0.75 24.15
N TYR A 286 -1.29 -0.48 23.62
CA TYR A 286 -0.05 -0.86 22.92
C TYR A 286 0.18 0.07 21.73
N ASP A 287 -0.51 -0.08 20.59
CA ASP A 287 -0.37 0.86 19.46
C ASP A 287 -1.74 1.32 18.97
N GLU A 288 -2.40 2.18 19.73
CA GLU A 288 -3.74 2.68 19.41
C GLU A 288 -3.82 3.39 18.05
N GLN A 289 -2.67 3.89 17.57
CA GLN A 289 -2.54 4.58 16.28
C GLN A 289 -2.29 3.61 15.11
N SER A 290 -2.26 2.30 15.35
CA SER A 290 -2.13 1.31 14.29
C SER A 290 -3.49 0.97 13.68
N PRO A 291 -3.67 1.11 12.35
CA PRO A 291 -4.90 0.68 11.67
C PRO A 291 -5.02 -0.84 11.58
N ALA A 292 -3.95 -1.60 11.85
CA ALA A 292 -3.96 -3.06 11.84
C ALA A 292 -4.47 -3.67 13.16
N LEU A 293 -4.42 -2.92 14.26
CA LEU A 293 -4.89 -3.40 15.56
C LEU A 293 -6.40 -3.17 15.69
N ILE A 294 -7.12 -4.29 15.73
CA ILE A 294 -8.57 -4.34 15.92
C ILE A 294 -8.86 -4.46 17.43
N PRO A 295 -9.72 -3.60 18.01
CA PRO A 295 -10.18 -3.74 19.39
C PRO A 295 -11.01 -5.01 19.59
N PRO A 296 -11.25 -5.45 20.84
CA PRO A 296 -12.10 -6.61 21.10
C PRO A 296 -13.46 -6.48 20.41
N LEU A 297 -13.86 -7.54 19.72
CA LEU A 297 -15.18 -7.64 19.11
C LEU A 297 -16.18 -8.18 20.14
N ASP A 298 -17.46 -7.96 19.88
CA ASP A 298 -18.53 -8.48 20.72
C ASP A 298 -18.84 -9.92 20.29
N SER A 299 -18.51 -10.89 21.15
CA SER A 299 -18.73 -12.32 20.91
C SER A 299 -20.22 -12.69 20.90
N GLU A 300 -21.08 -11.89 21.55
CA GLU A 300 -22.52 -12.12 21.62
C GLU A 300 -23.29 -11.41 20.48
N SER A 301 -22.60 -10.58 19.69
CA SER A 301 -23.22 -9.85 18.59
C SER A 301 -23.61 -10.81 17.45
N PRO A 302 -24.82 -10.66 16.87
CA PRO A 302 -25.27 -11.49 15.74
C PRO A 302 -24.54 -11.17 14.42
N LEU A 303 -23.66 -10.17 14.42
CA LEU A 303 -22.91 -9.72 13.26
C LEU A 303 -21.64 -10.53 13.06
N THR A 304 -21.33 -10.81 11.80
CA THR A 304 -20.06 -11.44 11.41
C THR A 304 -18.86 -10.56 11.79
N VAL A 305 -17.67 -11.16 11.91
CA VAL A 305 -16.40 -10.44 12.16
C VAL A 305 -16.21 -9.29 11.16
N VAL A 306 -16.50 -9.53 9.88
CA VAL A 306 -16.38 -8.52 8.82
C VAL A 306 -17.32 -7.34 9.04
N GLU A 307 -18.58 -7.59 9.40
CA GLU A 307 -19.55 -6.55 9.70
C GLU A 307 -19.18 -5.74 10.95
N GLN A 308 -18.72 -6.41 12.01
CA GLN A 308 -18.28 -5.74 13.23
C GLN A 308 -17.08 -4.83 12.96
N VAL A 309 -16.06 -5.32 12.25
CA VAL A 309 -14.88 -4.53 11.86
C VAL A 309 -15.28 -3.33 10.98
N ASN A 310 -16.18 -3.53 10.03
CA ASN A 310 -16.67 -2.43 9.17
C ASN A 310 -17.52 -1.40 9.93
N ARG A 311 -18.10 -1.75 11.09
CA ARG A 311 -18.83 -0.83 11.96
C ARG A 311 -17.99 -0.11 13.00
N LEU A 312 -16.73 -0.54 13.21
CA LEU A 312 -15.81 0.20 14.09
C LEU A 312 -15.68 1.65 13.63
N PRO A 313 -15.38 2.62 14.49
CA PRO A 313 -15.05 3.97 14.04
C PRO A 313 -13.72 3.98 13.28
N SER A 314 -13.59 4.90 12.33
CA SER A 314 -12.34 5.20 11.66
C SER A 314 -11.30 5.69 12.68
N LEU A 315 -10.06 5.25 12.52
CA LEU A 315 -8.92 5.77 13.27
C LEU A 315 -8.66 7.21 12.84
N VAL A 316 -8.63 8.12 13.82
CA VAL A 316 -8.23 9.51 13.63
C VAL A 316 -6.87 9.72 14.28
N ARG A 317 -5.83 9.83 13.45
CA ARG A 317 -4.47 10.11 13.91
C ARG A 317 -4.19 11.60 13.84
N LYS A 318 -3.94 12.21 15.01
CA LYS A 318 -3.38 13.58 15.06
C LYS A 318 -1.95 13.58 14.56
N VAL A 319 -1.65 14.50 13.68
CA VAL A 319 -0.33 14.59 13.06
C VAL A 319 0.67 15.25 14.02
N THR A 320 1.78 14.55 14.25
CA THR A 320 2.92 15.04 15.02
C THR A 320 4.22 14.84 14.22
N PRO A 321 5.23 15.71 14.40
CA PRO A 321 6.58 15.52 13.85
C PRO A 321 7.28 14.24 14.32
N GLY A 322 6.91 13.73 15.48
CA GLY A 322 7.36 12.44 16.01
C GLY A 322 6.53 11.27 15.49
N SER A 323 7.17 10.12 15.30
CA SER A 323 6.53 8.88 14.86
C SER A 323 6.94 7.65 15.69
N PHE A 324 7.63 7.84 16.82
CA PHE A 324 7.93 6.75 17.75
C PHE A 324 6.64 6.03 18.19
N PRO A 325 6.58 4.68 18.08
CA PRO A 325 5.36 3.94 18.38
C PRO A 325 5.18 3.82 19.90
N GLY A 326 4.35 4.69 20.47
CA GLY A 326 3.99 4.66 21.89
C GLY A 326 4.80 5.62 22.76
N LYS A 327 4.90 5.30 24.04
CA LYS A 327 5.63 6.09 25.05
C LYS A 327 7.10 5.66 25.14
N LEU A 328 7.93 6.51 25.72
CA LEU A 328 9.35 6.23 25.96
C LEU A 328 9.69 6.51 27.43
N ASP A 329 9.20 5.66 28.32
CA ASP A 329 9.37 5.79 29.77
C ASP A 329 10.53 4.93 30.30
N THR A 330 10.80 3.76 29.71
CA THR A 330 11.89 2.86 30.14
C THR A 330 12.76 2.42 28.97
N ILE A 331 14.07 2.67 29.07
CA ILE A 331 15.05 2.41 28.02
C ILE A 331 16.14 1.44 28.52
N ALA A 332 16.39 0.36 27.79
CA ALA A 332 17.54 -0.52 28.00
C ALA A 332 18.71 -0.11 27.09
N ILE A 333 19.93 -0.08 27.64
CA ILE A 333 21.17 0.14 26.89
C ILE A 333 22.09 -1.07 27.06
N ILE A 334 22.36 -1.79 25.97
CA ILE A 334 23.13 -3.03 25.96
C ILE A 334 24.61 -2.74 25.67
N ARG A 335 25.48 -2.97 26.68
CA ARG A 335 26.95 -2.92 26.60
C ARG A 335 27.64 -4.02 27.43
N PRO A 336 27.52 -5.30 27.02
CA PRO A 336 28.15 -6.48 27.62
C PRO A 336 29.62 -6.68 27.18
N ASP A 337 30.18 -5.75 26.41
CA ASP A 337 31.54 -5.77 25.88
C ASP A 337 32.54 -5.10 26.84
N GLN A 338 33.69 -4.66 26.31
CA GLN A 338 34.82 -4.18 27.12
C GLN A 338 34.65 -2.71 27.54
N LEU A 339 35.48 -2.28 28.49
CA LEU A 339 35.46 -0.93 29.03
C LEU A 339 35.64 0.15 27.95
N GLY A 340 36.51 -0.09 26.96
CA GLY A 340 36.76 0.86 25.87
C GLY A 340 35.50 1.14 25.06
N ASP A 341 34.74 0.09 24.70
CA ASP A 341 33.48 0.19 23.95
C ASP A 341 32.39 0.93 24.73
N MET A 342 32.36 0.74 26.06
CA MET A 342 31.48 1.49 26.94
C MET A 342 31.82 2.99 26.93
N VAL A 343 33.10 3.35 27.12
CA VAL A 343 33.57 4.75 27.17
C VAL A 343 33.25 5.51 25.89
N ILE A 344 33.51 4.93 24.72
CA ILE A 344 33.22 5.56 23.43
C ILE A 344 31.70 5.70 23.15
N THR A 345 30.85 4.98 23.89
CA THR A 345 29.39 5.05 23.76
C THR A 345 28.77 6.13 24.64
N LEU A 346 29.48 6.60 25.68
CA LEU A 346 28.95 7.58 26.63
C LEU A 346 28.39 8.86 25.99
N PRO A 347 28.98 9.44 24.93
CA PRO A 347 28.36 10.58 24.25
C PRO A 347 26.95 10.27 23.70
N ALA A 348 26.72 9.04 23.23
CA ALA A 348 25.42 8.58 22.75
C ALA A 348 24.43 8.38 23.92
N VAL A 349 24.87 7.75 25.01
CA VAL A 349 24.05 7.56 26.22
C VAL A 349 23.64 8.90 26.83
N ARG A 350 24.56 9.87 26.91
CA ARG A 350 24.27 11.23 27.38
C ARG A 350 23.24 11.92 26.49
N ARG A 351 23.33 11.76 25.17
CA ARG A 351 22.30 12.27 24.27
C ARG A 351 20.94 11.63 24.54
N ILE A 352 20.88 10.31 24.73
CA ILE A 352 19.61 9.64 25.04
C ILE A 352 18.99 10.20 26.31
N ARG A 353 19.80 10.47 27.35
CA ARG A 353 19.34 11.16 28.57
C ARG A 353 18.80 12.57 28.29
N GLU A 354 19.42 13.33 27.40
CA GLU A 354 18.91 14.66 26.99
C GLU A 354 17.57 14.56 26.24
N LEU A 355 17.41 13.54 25.38
CA LEU A 355 16.18 13.31 24.60
C LEU A 355 15.02 12.83 25.48
N ALA A 356 15.33 12.01 26.49
CA ALA A 356 14.36 11.40 27.39
C ALA A 356 14.74 11.65 28.86
N PRO A 357 14.66 12.90 29.34
CA PRO A 357 15.17 13.27 30.67
C PRO A 357 14.43 12.58 31.83
N LYS A 358 13.16 12.22 31.60
CA LYS A 358 12.30 11.54 32.58
C LYS A 358 12.29 10.02 32.45
N ALA A 359 12.87 9.47 31.38
CA ALA A 359 12.86 8.03 31.17
C ALA A 359 13.82 7.33 32.13
N ARG A 360 13.44 6.15 32.59
CA ARG A 360 14.31 5.25 33.36
C ARG A 360 15.27 4.56 32.38
N ILE A 361 16.56 4.86 32.47
CA ILE A 361 17.60 4.27 31.63
C ILE A 361 18.33 3.18 32.41
N VAL A 362 18.19 1.93 31.95
CA VAL A 362 18.77 0.74 32.56
C VAL A 362 19.97 0.28 31.74
N GLY A 363 21.14 0.20 32.38
CA GLY A 363 22.35 -0.34 31.79
C GLY A 363 22.35 -1.87 31.84
N LEU A 364 22.34 -2.52 30.68
CA LEU A 364 22.47 -3.97 30.51
C LEU A 364 23.95 -4.28 30.20
N LEU A 365 24.76 -4.46 31.25
CA LEU A 365 26.22 -4.28 31.19
C LEU A 365 27.01 -5.53 31.57
N SER A 366 28.26 -5.62 31.12
CA SER A 366 29.20 -6.66 31.59
C SER A 366 29.60 -6.41 33.04
N PRO A 367 30.07 -7.45 33.78
CA PRO A 367 30.64 -7.25 35.12
C PRO A 367 31.78 -6.22 35.14
N ALA A 368 32.57 -6.15 34.05
CA ALA A 368 33.68 -5.20 33.92
C ALA A 368 33.24 -3.73 33.80
N ASN A 369 31.99 -3.49 33.36
CA ASN A 369 31.45 -2.15 33.15
C ASN A 369 30.57 -1.66 34.31
N ALA A 370 30.23 -2.53 35.27
CA ALA A 370 29.27 -2.21 36.34
C ALA A 370 29.75 -1.07 37.26
N ASP A 371 31.00 -1.17 37.76
CA ASP A 371 31.58 -0.15 38.65
C ASP A 371 31.78 1.18 37.91
N LEU A 372 32.23 1.13 36.64
CA LEU A 372 32.32 2.32 35.79
C LEU A 372 30.93 2.96 35.65
N ALA A 373 29.90 2.20 35.30
CA ALA A 373 28.54 2.69 35.12
C ALA A 373 27.96 3.37 36.37
N ALA A 374 28.26 2.85 37.56
CA ALA A 374 27.85 3.47 38.83
C ALA A 374 28.45 4.88 39.03
N THR A 375 29.61 5.17 38.43
CA THR A 375 30.27 6.48 38.53
C THR A 375 29.78 7.52 37.51
N LEU A 376 29.07 7.07 36.46
CA LEU A 376 28.76 7.91 35.30
C LEU A 376 27.52 8.78 35.46
N GLY A 377 26.61 8.43 36.38
CA GLY A 377 25.38 9.19 36.65
C GLY A 377 24.40 9.26 35.47
N VAL A 378 24.51 8.34 34.50
CA VAL A 378 23.64 8.31 33.29
C VAL A 378 22.59 7.19 33.34
N PHE A 379 22.80 6.18 34.18
CA PHE A 379 21.89 5.05 34.39
C PHE A 379 21.13 5.20 35.71
N ASP A 380 19.85 4.86 35.69
CA ASP A 380 19.02 4.77 36.89
C ASP A 380 19.17 3.41 37.56
N ASP A 381 19.40 2.35 36.77
CA ASP A 381 19.67 0.98 37.24
C ASP A 381 20.68 0.27 36.36
N ILE A 382 21.30 -0.78 36.91
CA ILE A 382 22.26 -1.62 36.21
C ILE A 382 21.88 -3.09 36.40
N VAL A 383 21.76 -3.82 35.29
CA VAL A 383 21.62 -5.27 35.25
C VAL A 383 22.91 -5.85 34.69
N VAL A 384 23.59 -6.67 35.49
CA VAL A 384 24.87 -7.29 35.13
C VAL A 384 24.63 -8.59 34.36
N ILE A 385 25.19 -8.68 33.15
CA ILE A 385 25.00 -9.79 32.21
C ILE A 385 26.34 -10.45 31.91
N ARG A 386 26.39 -11.79 32.01
CA ARG A 386 27.55 -12.58 31.60
C ARG A 386 27.37 -13.07 30.16
N PHE A 387 28.07 -12.44 29.23
CA PHE A 387 28.09 -12.81 27.81
C PHE A 387 29.54 -12.87 27.28
N PRO A 388 30.32 -13.85 27.75
CA PRO A 388 31.76 -13.93 27.49
C PRO A 388 32.08 -14.36 26.05
N ASP A 389 33.29 -14.01 25.59
CA ASP A 389 33.87 -14.54 24.35
C ASP A 389 34.29 -16.02 24.54
N ASP A 390 33.91 -16.87 23.60
CA ASP A 390 34.37 -18.25 23.46
C ASP A 390 35.45 -18.31 22.38
N LYS A 391 36.69 -18.57 22.80
CA LYS A 391 37.87 -18.60 21.92
C LYS A 391 37.85 -19.74 20.90
N TYR A 392 37.11 -20.81 21.15
CA TYR A 392 37.02 -21.96 20.24
C TYR A 392 35.99 -21.73 19.13
N GLN A 393 34.96 -20.95 19.45
CA GLN A 393 33.89 -20.62 18.51
C GLN A 393 34.06 -19.24 17.86
N ASP A 394 35.11 -18.51 18.24
CA ASP A 394 35.38 -17.12 17.85
C ASP A 394 34.17 -16.20 18.00
N ARG A 395 33.40 -16.42 19.08
CA ARG A 395 32.12 -15.73 19.29
C ARG A 395 31.71 -15.66 20.75
N ARG A 396 30.84 -14.72 21.08
CA ARG A 396 30.16 -14.65 22.37
C ARG A 396 29.06 -15.67 22.50
N VAL A 397 28.99 -16.30 23.67
CA VAL A 397 28.04 -17.39 23.96
C VAL A 397 27.30 -17.15 25.27
N MET A 398 26.05 -17.61 25.32
CA MET A 398 25.21 -17.63 26.51
C MET A 398 24.40 -18.93 26.49
N ASP A 399 24.50 -19.75 27.53
CA ASP A 399 23.70 -20.97 27.61
C ASP A 399 22.21 -20.68 27.85
N LYS A 400 21.36 -21.68 27.63
CA LYS A 400 19.90 -21.54 27.74
C LYS A 400 19.46 -21.05 29.13
N ARG A 401 20.05 -21.57 30.21
CA ARG A 401 19.67 -21.21 31.58
C ARG A 401 20.02 -19.75 31.87
N ALA A 402 21.17 -19.28 31.39
CA ALA A 402 21.57 -17.89 31.50
C ALA A 402 20.67 -16.97 30.66
N GLN A 403 20.24 -17.39 29.47
CA GLN A 403 19.27 -16.64 28.66
C GLN A 403 17.91 -16.51 29.36
N GLU A 404 17.38 -17.60 29.93
CA GLU A 404 16.12 -17.61 30.69
C GLU A 404 16.20 -16.71 31.93
N ALA A 405 17.31 -16.79 32.67
CA ALA A 405 17.56 -15.94 33.83
C ALA A 405 17.65 -14.44 33.43
N PHE A 406 18.32 -14.14 32.32
CA PHE A 406 18.43 -12.78 31.80
C PHE A 406 17.06 -12.22 31.37
N ALA A 407 16.27 -13.00 30.64
CA ALA A 407 14.92 -12.61 30.25
C ALA A 407 14.01 -12.37 31.48
N ALA A 408 14.12 -13.22 32.51
CA ALA A 408 13.39 -13.06 33.76
C ALA A 408 13.80 -11.78 34.52
N GLN A 409 15.09 -11.40 34.49
CA GLN A 409 15.58 -10.14 35.08
C GLN A 409 15.10 -8.90 34.33
N CYS A 410 14.92 -8.98 33.01
CA CYS A 410 14.42 -7.87 32.19
C CYS A 410 12.90 -7.64 32.34
N LYS A 411 12.13 -8.71 32.59
CA LYS A 411 10.66 -8.68 32.63
C LYS A 411 10.05 -7.56 33.50
N PRO A 412 10.53 -7.25 34.73
CA PRO A 412 9.93 -6.21 35.57
C PRO A 412 10.06 -4.79 35.02
N TYR A 413 11.00 -4.54 34.11
CA TYR A 413 11.27 -3.20 33.59
C TYR A 413 10.27 -2.77 32.52
N ASN A 414 9.64 -3.72 31.81
CA ASN A 414 8.72 -3.45 30.69
C ASN A 414 9.29 -2.39 29.72
N PHE A 415 10.46 -2.69 29.14
CA PHE A 415 11.18 -1.74 28.29
C PHE A 415 10.32 -1.27 27.10
N ASP A 416 10.21 0.05 26.93
CA ASP A 416 9.63 0.64 25.73
C ASP A 416 10.62 0.57 24.56
N LEU A 417 11.92 0.74 24.87
CA LEU A 417 13.01 0.73 23.91
C LEU A 417 14.22 -0.05 24.46
N ALA A 418 14.79 -0.97 23.67
CA ALA A 418 16.12 -1.53 23.92
C ALA A 418 17.08 -1.15 22.80
N ILE A 419 18.24 -0.61 23.19
CA ILE A 419 19.27 -0.14 22.28
C ILE A 419 20.51 -1.01 22.42
N ASP A 420 20.89 -1.67 21.34
CA ASP A 420 22.14 -2.41 21.24
C ASP A 420 23.17 -1.61 20.47
N PHE A 421 24.27 -1.30 21.14
CA PHE A 421 25.38 -0.58 20.54
C PHE A 421 26.54 -1.49 20.10
N LEU A 422 26.46 -2.82 20.30
CA LEU A 422 27.48 -3.75 19.80
C LEU A 422 27.64 -3.57 18.29
N TYR A 423 28.90 -3.48 17.85
CA TYR A 423 29.26 -3.40 16.44
C TYR A 423 30.09 -4.63 16.05
N SER A 424 29.46 -5.80 16.15
CA SER A 424 30.04 -7.10 15.80
C SER A 424 28.94 -8.03 15.30
N GLU A 425 29.30 -9.22 14.85
CA GLU A 425 28.34 -10.29 14.50
C GLU A 425 27.51 -10.81 15.70
N HIS A 426 27.66 -10.22 16.89
CA HIS A 426 26.87 -10.53 18.08
C HIS A 426 25.88 -9.45 18.47
N ALA A 427 25.90 -8.32 17.75
CA ALA A 427 24.84 -7.34 17.85
C ALA A 427 23.49 -8.06 17.69
N ASN A 428 22.51 -7.58 18.44
CA ASN A 428 21.10 -7.94 18.35
C ASN A 428 20.72 -9.28 18.95
N LYS A 429 21.68 -10.10 19.37
CA LYS A 429 21.39 -11.43 19.95
C LYS A 429 20.66 -11.34 21.29
N LEU A 430 20.93 -10.29 22.07
CA LEU A 430 20.31 -10.08 23.38
C LEU A 430 19.03 -9.24 23.32
N LEU A 431 18.82 -8.45 22.25
CA LEU A 431 17.64 -7.58 22.11
C LEU A 431 16.31 -8.33 22.31
N PRO A 432 16.05 -9.50 21.69
CA PRO A 432 14.81 -10.24 21.91
C PRO A 432 14.58 -10.69 23.35
N LEU A 433 15.65 -10.93 24.13
CA LEU A 433 15.56 -11.37 25.52
C LEU A 433 15.20 -10.23 26.47
N THR A 434 15.30 -8.96 26.03
CA THR A 434 14.87 -7.81 26.83
C THR A 434 13.35 -7.72 26.97
N GLY A 435 12.60 -8.31 26.02
CA GLY A 435 11.15 -8.12 25.92
C GLY A 435 10.73 -6.69 25.58
N ALA A 436 11.66 -5.85 25.10
CA ALA A 436 11.36 -4.47 24.74
C ALA A 436 10.37 -4.39 23.60
N ARG A 437 9.48 -3.40 23.67
CA ARG A 437 8.47 -3.12 22.65
C ARG A 437 9.09 -2.73 21.31
N VAL A 438 10.11 -1.88 21.37
CA VAL A 438 10.89 -1.41 20.22
C VAL A 438 12.36 -1.73 20.46
N THR A 439 13.03 -2.17 19.42
CA THR A 439 14.46 -2.45 19.44
C THR A 439 15.22 -1.58 18.45
N MET A 440 16.45 -1.19 18.79
CA MET A 440 17.27 -0.32 17.94
C MET A 440 18.74 -0.76 17.98
N THR A 441 19.41 -0.72 16.82
CA THR A 441 20.78 -1.25 16.69
C THR A 441 21.60 -0.62 15.55
N VAL A 442 22.93 -0.75 15.65
CA VAL A 442 23.90 -0.34 14.63
C VAL A 442 24.27 -1.43 13.61
N ALA A 443 23.73 -2.64 13.72
CA ALA A 443 24.10 -3.79 12.88
C ALA A 443 22.92 -4.34 12.08
N ARG A 444 23.18 -4.77 10.84
CA ARG A 444 22.20 -5.47 10.00
C ARG A 444 21.86 -6.84 10.60
N SER A 445 20.58 -7.14 10.79
CA SER A 445 20.11 -8.43 11.28
C SER A 445 18.85 -8.89 10.55
N ASP A 446 18.77 -10.20 10.34
CA ASP A 446 17.55 -10.90 9.96
C ASP A 446 16.63 -11.19 11.16
N GLN A 447 17.04 -10.80 12.38
CA GLN A 447 16.38 -11.12 13.64
C GLN A 447 15.71 -9.91 14.31
N ILE A 448 15.98 -8.69 13.83
CA ILE A 448 15.41 -7.45 14.32
C ILE A 448 14.51 -6.88 13.24
N GLU A 449 13.34 -6.42 13.64
CA GLU A 449 12.29 -6.00 12.72
C GLU A 449 11.90 -4.53 12.93
N ASP A 450 12.59 -3.83 13.84
CA ASP A 450 12.29 -2.44 14.20
C ASP A 450 13.28 -1.48 13.53
N LEU A 451 14.24 -0.88 14.26
CA LEU A 451 15.17 0.10 13.68
C LEU A 451 16.62 -0.40 13.63
N GLU A 452 17.10 -0.62 12.41
CA GLU A 452 18.51 -0.91 12.13
C GLU A 452 19.17 0.27 11.42
N VAL A 453 20.30 0.74 11.96
CA VAL A 453 21.09 1.81 11.35
C VAL A 453 22.49 1.31 11.05
N SER A 454 22.72 0.92 9.81
CA SER A 454 24.04 0.47 9.36
C SER A 454 24.83 1.60 8.72
N PHE A 455 26.08 1.73 9.13
CA PHE A 455 27.05 2.67 8.56
C PHE A 455 28.15 1.88 7.86
N ASP A 456 28.13 1.87 6.52
CA ASP A 456 29.24 1.37 5.69
C ASP A 456 29.97 2.57 5.11
N ALA A 457 31.10 2.92 5.72
CA ALA A 457 32.02 3.91 5.19
C ALA A 457 33.31 3.17 4.83
N ARG A 458 33.66 3.17 3.55
CA ARG A 458 34.86 2.53 3.02
C ARG A 458 35.88 3.58 2.63
N SER A 459 37.12 3.42 3.09
CA SER A 459 38.20 4.28 2.63
C SER A 459 38.53 3.93 1.16
N PRO A 460 38.63 4.93 0.26
CA PRO A 460 39.03 4.69 -1.13
C PRO A 460 40.42 4.04 -1.28
N SER A 461 41.26 4.17 -0.26
CA SER A 461 42.66 3.71 -0.25
C SER A 461 42.89 2.47 0.62
N GLY A 462 41.85 1.84 1.16
CA GLY A 462 41.97 0.80 2.18
C GLY A 462 41.08 -0.43 1.97
N GLY A 463 41.54 -1.59 2.45
CA GLY A 463 40.73 -2.82 2.50
C GLY A 463 39.60 -2.77 3.54
N LEU A 464 38.84 -3.88 3.66
CA LEU A 464 37.60 -4.04 4.45
C LEU A 464 37.63 -3.53 5.91
N SER A 465 38.79 -3.37 6.53
CA SER A 465 38.94 -2.93 7.93
C SER A 465 39.30 -1.44 8.11
N LEU A 466 39.43 -0.69 7.01
CA LEU A 466 39.80 0.73 7.03
C LEU A 466 38.57 1.61 6.78
N SER A 467 37.69 1.66 7.77
CA SER A 467 36.55 2.58 7.75
C SER A 467 36.98 3.97 8.23
N PRO A 468 36.67 5.05 7.49
CA PRO A 468 37.04 6.41 7.88
C PRO A 468 36.18 6.97 9.02
N MET A 469 35.11 6.28 9.42
CA MET A 469 34.21 6.73 10.49
C MET A 469 34.65 6.18 11.85
N ALA A 470 34.89 7.07 12.81
CA ALA A 470 35.23 6.69 14.18
C ALA A 470 34.09 5.93 14.87
N HIS A 471 34.41 4.96 15.73
CA HIS A 471 33.42 4.15 16.44
C HIS A 471 32.49 5.01 17.32
N THR A 472 33.02 6.04 18.00
CA THR A 472 32.22 7.03 18.76
C THR A 472 31.16 7.70 17.89
N ALA A 473 31.49 8.05 16.63
CA ALA A 473 30.53 8.68 15.72
C ALA A 473 29.43 7.71 15.31
N ARG A 474 29.73 6.42 15.11
CA ARG A 474 28.73 5.38 14.81
C ARG A 474 27.75 5.20 15.97
N ALA A 475 28.27 5.08 17.20
CA ALA A 475 27.41 5.00 18.39
C ALA A 475 26.54 6.27 18.53
N ARG A 476 27.12 7.46 18.35
CA ARG A 476 26.38 8.72 18.43
C ARG A 476 25.27 8.82 17.38
N ALA A 477 25.49 8.31 16.18
CA ALA A 477 24.50 8.36 15.13
C ALA A 477 23.20 7.58 15.47
N LEU A 478 23.28 6.52 16.28
CA LEU A 478 22.10 5.80 16.74
C LEU A 478 21.22 6.67 17.67
N SER A 479 21.84 7.43 18.57
CA SER A 479 21.10 8.39 19.41
C SER A 479 20.52 9.56 18.62
N GLU A 480 21.14 9.98 17.51
CA GLU A 480 20.54 10.97 16.59
C GLU A 480 19.41 10.38 15.75
N ALA A 481 19.48 9.11 15.36
CA ALA A 481 18.36 8.42 14.73
C ALA A 481 17.15 8.37 15.66
N LEU A 482 17.34 8.08 16.95
CA LEU A 482 16.28 8.18 17.95
C LEU A 482 15.73 9.61 18.08
N ALA A 483 16.59 10.63 18.07
CA ALA A 483 16.17 12.03 18.10
C ALA A 483 15.20 12.35 16.95
N LEU A 484 15.55 11.95 15.72
CA LEU A 484 14.72 12.15 14.53
C LEU A 484 13.42 11.35 14.55
N TRP A 485 13.43 10.17 15.18
CA TRP A 485 12.21 9.35 15.33
C TRP A 485 11.23 9.97 16.35
N LEU A 486 11.76 10.61 17.40
CA LEU A 486 10.97 11.32 18.41
C LEU A 486 10.46 12.68 17.91
N ASP A 487 11.27 13.43 17.16
CA ASP A 487 10.89 14.68 16.48
C ASP A 487 11.79 14.87 15.26
N ASN A 488 11.22 14.80 14.06
CA ASN A 488 11.96 15.05 12.82
C ASN A 488 12.35 16.53 12.61
N ASN A 489 11.97 17.42 13.55
CA ASN A 489 12.21 18.86 13.58
C ASN A 489 11.68 19.61 12.34
N ALA A 490 10.74 19.02 11.61
CA ALA A 490 10.07 19.73 10.54
C ALA A 490 9.31 20.92 11.15
N ARG A 491 9.29 22.07 10.45
CA ARG A 491 8.50 23.28 10.82
C ARG A 491 7.74 23.81 9.59
N PRO A 492 6.58 24.47 9.75
CA PRO A 492 5.90 25.11 8.63
C PRO A 492 6.82 26.10 7.92
N LEU A 493 6.73 26.12 6.59
CA LEU A 493 7.45 27.02 5.71
C LEU A 493 6.43 27.93 5.01
N PRO A 494 6.07 29.09 5.60
CA PRO A 494 5.12 30.01 4.98
C PRO A 494 5.56 30.44 3.58
N ARG A 495 4.58 30.71 2.72
CA ARG A 495 4.83 31.27 1.40
C ARG A 495 5.32 32.72 1.53
N THR A 496 6.30 33.08 0.70
CA THR A 496 6.95 34.41 0.71
C THR A 496 6.50 35.34 -0.42
N LYS A 497 5.86 34.79 -1.45
CA LYS A 497 5.33 35.56 -2.59
C LYS A 497 3.94 36.12 -2.26
N PRO A 498 3.54 37.25 -2.88
CA PRO A 498 2.16 37.74 -2.81
C PRO A 498 1.15 36.68 -3.30
N ASN A 499 -0.03 36.62 -2.66
CA ASN A 499 -1.08 35.66 -3.06
C ASN A 499 -2.22 36.31 -3.85
N ALA A 500 -2.35 37.64 -3.80
CA ALA A 500 -3.46 38.37 -4.41
C ALA A 500 -3.66 38.03 -5.91
N GLU A 501 -2.60 38.07 -6.72
CA GLU A 501 -2.72 37.80 -8.16
C GLU A 501 -3.04 36.32 -8.46
N PRO A 502 -2.31 35.33 -7.90
CA PRO A 502 -2.68 33.93 -8.10
C PRO A 502 -4.10 33.57 -7.65
N LEU A 503 -4.56 34.09 -6.50
CA LEU A 503 -5.91 33.81 -5.98
C LEU A 503 -7.00 34.49 -6.83
N ALA A 504 -6.78 35.72 -7.28
CA ALA A 504 -7.75 36.47 -8.08
C ALA A 504 -8.11 35.77 -9.40
N ARG A 505 -7.18 35.02 -9.99
CA ARG A 505 -7.43 34.19 -11.20
C ARG A 505 -8.52 33.14 -10.99
N TYR A 506 -8.79 32.78 -9.74
CA TYR A 506 -9.82 31.82 -9.34
C TYR A 506 -10.99 32.47 -8.60
N GLY A 507 -11.12 33.80 -8.62
CA GLY A 507 -12.19 34.51 -7.91
C GLY A 507 -12.07 34.45 -6.39
N LEU A 508 -10.84 34.28 -5.88
CA LEU A 508 -10.52 34.18 -4.46
C LEU A 508 -9.64 35.33 -4.00
N SER A 509 -9.66 35.57 -2.70
CA SER A 509 -8.82 36.52 -1.98
C SER A 509 -8.30 35.88 -0.68
N GLU A 510 -7.29 36.49 -0.05
CA GLU A 510 -6.75 36.00 1.22
C GLU A 510 -7.75 36.04 2.38
N ASN A 511 -8.83 36.82 2.25
CA ASN A 511 -9.89 36.94 3.27
C ASN A 511 -11.03 35.93 3.07
N ASP A 512 -11.04 35.20 1.95
CA ASP A 512 -12.08 34.20 1.69
C ASP A 512 -11.89 32.97 2.59
N ARG A 513 -13.00 32.48 3.13
CA ARG A 513 -13.03 31.18 3.80
C ARG A 513 -13.27 30.09 2.76
N TYR A 514 -12.20 29.43 2.34
CA TYR A 514 -12.31 28.35 1.36
C TYR A 514 -11.56 27.08 1.78
N VAL A 515 -12.08 25.95 1.31
CA VAL A 515 -11.50 24.63 1.50
C VAL A 515 -11.00 24.11 0.16
N VAL A 516 -9.80 23.53 0.16
CA VAL A 516 -9.28 22.82 -1.02
C VAL A 516 -9.61 21.33 -0.87
N LEU A 517 -10.34 20.77 -1.83
CA LEU A 517 -10.58 19.35 -1.95
C LEU A 517 -9.67 18.77 -3.03
N HIS A 518 -8.81 17.82 -2.68
CA HIS A 518 -8.01 17.08 -3.65
C HIS A 518 -8.46 15.62 -3.72
N THR A 519 -9.24 15.30 -4.75
CA THR A 519 -9.97 14.04 -4.86
C THR A 519 -9.25 13.00 -5.74
N GLY A 520 -8.14 13.40 -6.36
CA GLY A 520 -7.29 12.53 -7.16
C GLY A 520 -6.45 11.56 -6.32
N SER A 521 -5.86 10.58 -7.01
CA SER A 521 -4.78 9.72 -6.50
C SER A 521 -3.85 9.40 -7.67
N SER A 522 -2.56 9.69 -7.51
CA SER A 522 -1.53 9.38 -8.51
C SER A 522 -1.21 7.90 -8.59
N PHE A 523 -1.60 7.12 -7.58
CA PHE A 523 -1.33 5.69 -7.52
C PHE A 523 -2.41 4.88 -8.26
N ALA A 524 -3.68 5.05 -7.87
CA ALA A 524 -4.76 4.33 -8.50
C ALA A 524 -6.14 4.92 -8.21
N GLN A 525 -7.07 4.74 -9.15
CA GLN A 525 -8.43 5.26 -9.05
C GLN A 525 -9.24 4.59 -7.92
N PHE A 526 -9.00 3.30 -7.67
CA PHE A 526 -9.70 2.52 -6.64
C PHE A 526 -9.38 2.94 -5.20
N LEU A 527 -8.37 3.79 -5.00
CA LEU A 527 -8.00 4.35 -3.70
C LEU A 527 -8.69 5.69 -3.40
N ARG A 528 -9.53 6.19 -4.31
CA ARG A 528 -10.26 7.45 -4.14
C ARG A 528 -11.45 7.26 -3.22
N TRP A 529 -11.64 8.20 -2.29
CA TRP A 529 -12.84 8.25 -1.47
C TRP A 529 -14.06 8.69 -2.30
N PRO A 530 -15.23 8.02 -2.20
CA PRO A 530 -16.35 8.26 -3.11
C PRO A 530 -17.26 9.45 -2.74
N HIS A 531 -17.17 9.96 -1.51
CA HIS A 531 -18.16 10.90 -0.93
C HIS A 531 -17.78 12.39 -1.00
N TYR A 532 -16.85 12.77 -1.88
CA TYR A 532 -16.45 14.17 -2.07
C TYR A 532 -17.59 15.11 -2.53
N PRO A 533 -18.54 14.68 -3.40
CA PRO A 533 -19.66 15.56 -3.77
C PRO A 533 -20.56 15.91 -2.59
N GLU A 534 -20.89 14.92 -1.75
CA GLU A 534 -21.72 15.10 -0.56
C GLU A 534 -21.00 15.96 0.49
N LEU A 535 -19.68 15.76 0.65
CA LEU A 535 -18.82 16.62 1.47
C LEU A 535 -18.84 18.07 0.97
N THR A 536 -18.71 18.28 -0.34
CA THR A 536 -18.73 19.61 -0.96
C THR A 536 -20.03 20.34 -0.62
N ALA A 537 -21.18 19.69 -0.79
CA ALA A 537 -22.47 20.28 -0.45
C ALA A 537 -22.58 20.69 1.03
N ARG A 538 -22.00 19.91 1.95
CA ARG A 538 -22.00 20.19 3.39
C ARG A 538 -21.06 21.34 3.75
N LEU A 539 -19.90 21.45 3.10
CA LEU A 539 -18.97 22.56 3.28
C LEU A 539 -19.55 23.89 2.78
N LEU A 540 -20.24 23.89 1.64
CA LEU A 540 -20.94 25.08 1.12
C LEU A 540 -22.01 25.57 2.11
N LYS A 541 -22.81 24.65 2.69
CA LYS A 541 -23.80 24.98 3.73
C LYS A 541 -23.17 25.55 4.99
N ALA A 542 -21.93 25.17 5.31
CA ALA A 542 -21.16 25.74 6.42
C ALA A 542 -20.51 27.10 6.09
N GLY A 543 -20.73 27.64 4.90
CA GLY A 543 -20.27 28.96 4.49
C GLY A 543 -18.86 29.00 3.86
N TYR A 544 -18.31 27.85 3.47
CA TYR A 544 -17.03 27.79 2.76
C TYR A 544 -17.23 27.90 1.25
N LYS A 545 -16.33 28.59 0.55
CA LYS A 545 -16.06 28.34 -0.88
C LYS A 545 -15.25 27.05 -1.01
N VAL A 546 -15.31 26.39 -2.16
CA VAL A 546 -14.60 25.12 -2.40
C VAL A 546 -13.75 25.21 -3.65
N VAL A 547 -12.46 24.89 -3.53
CA VAL A 547 -11.58 24.63 -4.66
C VAL A 547 -11.51 23.12 -4.84
N TYR A 548 -12.16 22.61 -5.87
CA TYR A 548 -12.28 21.17 -6.13
C TYR A 548 -11.26 20.76 -7.18
N MET A 549 -10.19 20.09 -6.74
CA MET A 549 -9.13 19.56 -7.60
C MET A 549 -9.39 18.07 -7.86
N GLY A 550 -9.83 17.74 -9.08
CA GLY A 550 -10.18 16.38 -9.46
C GLY A 550 -10.53 16.27 -10.94
N SER A 551 -10.43 15.05 -11.47
CA SER A 551 -10.68 14.75 -12.89
C SER A 551 -11.72 13.64 -13.06
N ASP A 552 -12.56 13.42 -12.06
CA ASP A 552 -13.56 12.36 -12.04
C ASP A 552 -14.93 12.92 -12.47
N GLU A 553 -15.31 12.66 -13.72
CA GLU A 553 -16.56 13.20 -14.28
C GLU A 553 -17.81 12.65 -13.55
N GLN A 554 -17.77 11.44 -12.98
CA GLN A 554 -18.88 10.89 -12.21
C GLN A 554 -19.05 11.61 -10.86
N GLN A 555 -17.95 12.01 -10.22
CA GLN A 555 -18.02 12.86 -9.03
C GLN A 555 -18.45 14.28 -9.38
N LYS A 556 -17.90 14.85 -10.47
CA LYS A 556 -18.25 16.20 -10.94
C LYS A 556 -19.73 16.35 -11.24
N ALA A 557 -20.34 15.36 -11.91
CA ALA A 557 -21.77 15.36 -12.23
C ALA A 557 -22.70 15.39 -10.99
N ARG A 558 -22.18 15.00 -9.81
CA ARG A 558 -22.90 15.04 -8.53
C ARG A 558 -22.68 16.34 -7.74
N LEU A 559 -21.85 17.26 -8.24
CA LEU A 559 -21.63 18.56 -7.60
C LEU A 559 -22.83 19.50 -7.79
N PRO A 560 -23.10 20.42 -6.85
CA PRO A 560 -24.16 21.42 -7.00
C PRO A 560 -23.89 22.36 -8.18
N ALA A 561 -24.69 22.26 -9.25
CA ALA A 561 -24.53 23.05 -10.48
C ALA A 561 -24.58 24.56 -10.24
N GLU A 562 -25.54 25.04 -9.44
CA GLU A 562 -25.65 26.47 -9.09
C GLU A 562 -24.38 27.04 -8.46
N ALA A 563 -23.69 26.25 -7.64
CA ALA A 563 -22.46 26.67 -6.98
C ALA A 563 -21.23 26.64 -7.90
N LEU A 564 -21.27 25.85 -8.98
CA LEU A 564 -20.29 25.92 -10.06
C LEU A 564 -20.51 27.19 -10.90
N GLU A 565 -21.76 27.52 -11.20
CA GLU A 565 -22.14 28.67 -12.02
C GLU A 565 -21.84 30.02 -11.34
N ASP A 566 -22.08 30.14 -10.04
CA ASP A 566 -21.85 31.37 -9.27
C ASP A 566 -20.43 31.50 -8.68
N GLY A 567 -19.56 30.53 -8.92
CA GLY A 567 -18.15 30.56 -8.52
C GLY A 567 -17.87 30.22 -7.06
N ARG A 568 -18.88 29.74 -6.30
CA ARG A 568 -18.63 29.16 -4.95
C ARG A 568 -17.83 27.86 -5.01
N ILE A 569 -17.89 27.14 -6.13
CA ILE A 569 -17.02 26.00 -6.43
C ILE A 569 -16.10 26.38 -7.60
N VAL A 570 -14.79 26.37 -7.34
CA VAL A 570 -13.76 26.47 -8.38
C VAL A 570 -13.31 25.04 -8.72
N TYR A 571 -13.78 24.51 -9.84
CA TYR A 571 -13.44 23.16 -10.29
C TYR A 571 -12.18 23.18 -11.17
N LEU A 572 -11.18 22.35 -10.82
CA LEU A 572 -9.88 22.28 -11.47
C LEU A 572 -9.59 20.83 -11.91
N ASP A 573 -9.66 20.57 -13.21
CA ASP A 573 -9.44 19.26 -13.84
C ASP A 573 -8.13 19.13 -14.62
N ARG A 574 -7.31 20.18 -14.61
CA ARG A 574 -6.06 20.28 -15.39
C ARG A 574 -4.91 20.71 -14.52
N LYS A 575 -3.70 20.52 -15.05
CA LYS A 575 -2.47 21.09 -14.47
C LYS A 575 -2.59 22.62 -14.43
N ILE A 576 -2.28 23.20 -13.27
CA ILE A 576 -2.18 24.65 -13.07
C ILE A 576 -0.72 25.03 -12.82
N PRO A 577 -0.33 26.30 -13.01
CA PRO A 577 0.99 26.77 -12.62
C PRO A 577 1.26 26.45 -11.13
N PHE A 578 2.48 26.03 -10.81
CA PHE A 578 2.83 25.69 -9.42
C PHE A 578 2.65 26.89 -8.48
N ASP A 579 2.88 28.11 -8.96
CA ASP A 579 2.69 29.31 -8.15
C ASP A 579 1.24 29.50 -7.69
N ASP A 580 0.30 29.13 -8.56
CA ASP A 580 -1.13 29.20 -8.32
C ASP A 580 -1.56 28.10 -7.33
N LEU A 581 -1.05 26.87 -7.52
CA LEU A 581 -1.25 25.77 -6.57
C LEU A 581 -0.72 26.14 -5.17
N ASP A 582 0.49 26.68 -5.10
CA ASP A 582 1.13 27.04 -3.84
C ASP A 582 0.35 28.15 -3.11
N ALA A 583 -0.15 29.17 -3.82
CA ALA A 583 -1.02 30.19 -3.23
C ALA A 583 -2.36 29.62 -2.74
N LEU A 584 -3.03 28.81 -3.56
CA LEU A 584 -4.31 28.16 -3.22
C LEU A 584 -4.18 27.28 -1.98
N LEU A 585 -3.11 26.49 -1.88
CA LEU A 585 -2.88 25.63 -0.73
C LEU A 585 -2.46 26.44 0.50
N SER A 586 -1.63 27.47 0.35
CA SER A 586 -1.12 28.27 1.48
C SER A 586 -2.19 29.13 2.16
N CYS A 587 -3.20 29.59 1.43
CA CYS A 587 -4.23 30.49 1.96
C CYS A 587 -5.56 29.79 2.28
N ALA A 588 -5.65 28.47 2.03
CA ALA A 588 -6.85 27.71 2.34
C ALA A 588 -7.09 27.64 3.85
N THR A 589 -8.35 27.68 4.27
CA THR A 589 -8.72 27.43 5.67
C THR A 589 -8.41 25.97 6.05
N LEU A 590 -8.65 25.06 5.11
CA LEU A 590 -8.44 23.63 5.28
C LEU A 590 -8.17 23.00 3.91
N MET A 591 -7.34 21.97 3.89
CA MET A 591 -7.26 21.04 2.77
C MET A 591 -7.82 19.67 3.19
N ILE A 592 -8.67 19.08 2.35
CA ILE A 592 -9.16 17.69 2.53
C ILE A 592 -8.82 16.90 1.27
N GLY A 593 -8.27 15.69 1.41
CA GLY A 593 -7.95 14.90 0.23
C GLY A 593 -7.48 13.50 0.51
N ASN A 594 -7.34 12.70 -0.56
CA ASN A 594 -6.74 11.37 -0.46
C ASN A 594 -5.24 11.48 -0.16
N ASP A 595 -4.63 10.34 0.16
CA ASP A 595 -3.18 10.20 0.24
C ASP A 595 -2.48 10.57 -1.09
N SER A 596 -1.96 11.80 -1.17
CA SER A 596 -1.44 12.41 -2.39
C SER A 596 -0.40 13.51 -2.09
N GLY A 597 0.38 13.92 -3.09
CA GLY A 597 1.42 14.95 -2.92
C GLY A 597 0.92 16.30 -2.35
N PRO A 598 -0.20 16.88 -2.85
CA PRO A 598 -0.63 18.21 -2.44
C PRO A 598 -0.89 18.38 -0.93
N LYS A 599 -1.33 17.33 -0.23
CA LYS A 599 -1.55 17.41 1.23
C LYS A 599 -0.25 17.59 2.01
N HIS A 600 0.87 17.03 1.55
CA HIS A 600 2.17 17.26 2.17
C HIS A 600 2.59 18.71 1.99
N TRP A 601 2.32 19.28 0.81
CA TRP A 601 2.65 20.67 0.52
C TRP A 601 1.80 21.65 1.32
N ALA A 602 0.48 21.47 1.37
CA ALA A 602 -0.43 22.31 2.17
C ALA A 602 -0.03 22.29 3.65
N SER A 603 0.20 21.10 4.18
CA SER A 603 0.70 20.88 5.54
C SER A 603 2.02 21.64 5.78
N LEU A 604 2.98 21.52 4.87
CA LEU A 604 4.26 22.25 4.95
C LEU A 604 4.06 23.76 4.92
N ARG A 605 3.08 24.30 4.19
CA ARG A 605 2.76 25.73 4.20
C ARG A 605 2.06 26.21 5.47
N GLY A 606 1.68 25.30 6.36
CA GLY A 606 0.97 25.58 7.61
C GLY A 606 -0.54 25.43 7.51
N THR A 607 -1.07 25.08 6.33
CA THR A 607 -2.48 24.79 6.12
C THR A 607 -2.85 23.49 6.82
N ARG A 608 -3.96 23.49 7.55
CA ARG A 608 -4.46 22.28 8.20
C ARG A 608 -4.96 21.28 7.17
N VAL A 609 -4.75 20.01 7.43
CA VAL A 609 -5.07 18.93 6.48
C VAL A 609 -5.90 17.84 7.16
N VAL A 610 -7.01 17.47 6.52
CA VAL A 610 -7.73 16.21 6.80
C VAL A 610 -7.44 15.26 5.65
N SER A 611 -6.59 14.27 5.85
CA SER A 611 -6.22 13.32 4.79
C SER A 611 -6.89 11.97 4.99
N LEU A 612 -7.32 11.36 3.89
CA LEU A 612 -7.97 10.05 3.87
C LEU A 612 -6.99 9.02 3.32
N HIS A 613 -6.63 8.05 4.16
CA HIS A 613 -5.59 7.08 3.87
C HIS A 613 -6.16 5.67 3.71
N PRO A 614 -5.85 4.97 2.60
CA PRO A 614 -6.06 3.53 2.52
C PRO A 614 -5.13 2.81 3.50
N GLY A 615 -5.60 1.69 4.07
CA GLY A 615 -4.82 0.85 4.99
C GLY A 615 -3.70 0.04 4.32
N ARG A 616 -3.08 0.53 3.26
CA ARG A 616 -2.04 -0.18 2.48
C ARG A 616 -0.64 -0.04 3.05
N ASP A 617 -0.35 1.13 3.62
CA ASP A 617 0.96 1.55 4.12
C ASP A 617 0.77 2.15 5.53
N ASP A 618 1.87 2.37 6.25
CA ASP A 618 1.82 2.95 7.59
C ASP A 618 1.46 4.44 7.53
N LEU A 619 0.48 4.85 8.33
CA LEU A 619 0.02 6.24 8.40
C LEU A 619 1.09 7.21 8.93
N ARG A 620 2.10 6.68 9.62
CA ARG A 620 3.25 7.45 10.13
C ARG A 620 4.28 7.74 9.03
N GLU A 621 4.39 6.87 8.04
CA GLU A 621 5.36 7.01 6.94
C GLU A 621 4.88 8.05 5.92
N TRP A 622 3.63 7.88 5.45
CA TRP A 622 3.07 8.71 4.39
C TRP A 622 2.04 9.74 4.89
N GLY A 623 1.79 9.83 6.19
CA GLY A 623 1.01 10.94 6.75
C GLY A 623 1.66 12.30 6.46
N GLN A 624 0.85 13.36 6.37
CA GLN A 624 1.40 14.71 6.36
C GLN A 624 2.15 15.02 7.66
N VAL A 625 3.04 16.02 7.63
CA VAL A 625 4.00 16.27 8.71
C VAL A 625 3.48 17.28 9.76
N PHE A 626 2.55 18.16 9.36
CA PHE A 626 1.97 19.21 10.21
C PHE A 626 0.46 19.23 10.15
N GLY A 627 -0.14 19.50 11.31
CA GLY A 627 -1.50 20.01 11.40
C GLY A 627 -2.59 19.03 10.96
N GLY A 628 -3.76 19.19 11.57
CA GLY A 628 -4.92 18.36 11.28
C GLY A 628 -4.68 16.87 11.58
N VAL A 629 -5.30 16.03 10.76
CA VAL A 629 -5.48 14.60 11.06
C VAL A 629 -5.35 13.74 9.82
N VAL A 630 -4.97 12.48 10.05
CA VAL A 630 -5.02 11.39 9.07
C VAL A 630 -6.16 10.46 9.50
N LEU A 631 -7.14 10.24 8.62
CA LEU A 631 -8.21 9.27 8.82
C LEU A 631 -7.90 8.00 8.04
N ALA A 632 -8.08 6.85 8.69
CA ALA A 632 -8.01 5.55 8.07
C ALA A 632 -8.97 4.58 8.76
N ARG A 633 -9.45 3.55 8.07
CA ARG A 633 -10.19 2.47 8.72
C ARG A 633 -9.26 1.55 9.49
N ARG A 634 -9.75 1.01 10.61
CA ARG A 634 -9.17 -0.18 11.23
C ARG A 634 -9.55 -1.40 10.41
N VAL A 635 -8.56 -2.06 9.82
CA VAL A 635 -8.75 -3.32 9.07
C VAL A 635 -7.61 -4.28 9.40
N PRO A 636 -7.90 -5.57 9.64
CA PRO A 636 -6.86 -6.53 10.04
C PRO A 636 -5.85 -6.78 8.91
N CYS A 637 -6.22 -6.53 7.64
CA CYS A 637 -5.32 -6.60 6.50
C CYS A 637 -4.47 -5.32 6.29
N ALA A 638 -4.45 -4.37 7.22
CA ALA A 638 -3.71 -3.12 7.04
C ALA A 638 -2.19 -3.36 6.91
N GLY A 639 -1.53 -2.64 6.01
CA GLY A 639 -0.17 -2.94 5.56
C GLY A 639 -0.11 -3.92 4.38
N CYS A 640 -1.18 -4.03 3.58
CA CYS A 640 -1.27 -4.99 2.48
C CYS A 640 -0.35 -4.68 1.28
N GLY A 641 0.17 -3.45 1.17
CA GLY A 641 1.08 -3.03 0.10
C GLY A 641 0.48 -3.02 -1.32
N ILE A 642 -0.82 -3.28 -1.50
CA ILE A 642 -1.48 -3.37 -2.83
C ILE A 642 -1.30 -2.07 -3.59
N ARG A 643 -0.49 -2.05 -4.67
CA ARG A 643 -0.12 -0.84 -5.43
C ARG A 643 -1.07 -0.54 -6.59
N TYR A 644 -0.79 -1.13 -7.74
CA TYR A 644 -1.41 -0.80 -9.03
C TYR A 644 -2.42 -1.86 -9.49
N ASP A 645 -2.45 -3.02 -8.83
CA ASP A 645 -3.33 -4.12 -9.16
C ASP A 645 -4.51 -4.17 -8.17
N ASP A 646 -5.67 -3.69 -8.61
CA ASP A 646 -6.89 -3.73 -7.79
C ASP A 646 -7.37 -5.16 -7.51
N THR A 647 -7.02 -6.10 -8.38
CA THR A 647 -7.47 -7.48 -8.27
C THR A 647 -6.96 -8.17 -7.02
N GLU A 648 -5.92 -7.65 -6.36
CA GLU A 648 -5.34 -8.28 -5.18
C GLU A 648 -6.09 -8.00 -3.87
N CYS A 649 -7.16 -7.18 -3.90
CA CYS A 649 -7.97 -6.85 -2.73
C CYS A 649 -9.24 -7.69 -2.66
N GLY A 650 -9.33 -8.61 -1.71
CA GLY A 650 -10.55 -9.40 -1.45
C GLY A 650 -11.57 -8.74 -0.51
N GLN A 651 -11.50 -7.42 -0.29
CA GLN A 651 -12.37 -6.68 0.65
C GLN A 651 -12.85 -5.34 0.07
N ASP A 652 -12.88 -5.24 -1.26
CA ASP A 652 -13.37 -4.08 -2.01
C ASP A 652 -12.86 -2.71 -1.49
N PHE A 653 -11.59 -2.65 -1.10
CA PHE A 653 -10.97 -1.45 -0.52
C PHE A 653 -11.76 -0.84 0.64
N ALA A 654 -12.39 -1.68 1.47
CA ALA A 654 -13.14 -1.27 2.66
C ALA A 654 -12.34 -0.26 3.51
N CYS A 655 -11.01 -0.39 3.53
CA CYS A 655 -10.10 0.48 4.25
C CYS A 655 -10.19 1.99 3.94
N VAL A 656 -10.73 2.37 2.77
CA VAL A 656 -10.98 3.76 2.38
C VAL A 656 -12.46 4.00 2.06
N ARG A 657 -13.13 3.04 1.41
CA ARG A 657 -14.55 3.20 1.01
C ARG A 657 -15.51 3.29 2.18
N GLN A 658 -15.19 2.64 3.30
CA GLN A 658 -16.04 2.65 4.50
C GLN A 658 -15.76 3.84 5.43
N ILE A 659 -14.86 4.77 5.07
CA ILE A 659 -14.73 6.02 5.81
C ILE A 659 -16.01 6.84 5.56
N THR A 660 -16.74 7.16 6.62
CA THR A 660 -18.05 7.81 6.48
C THR A 660 -17.92 9.32 6.28
N LEU A 661 -18.91 9.91 5.60
CA LEU A 661 -18.99 11.37 5.44
C LEU A 661 -18.98 12.11 6.78
N GLU A 662 -19.70 11.60 7.78
CA GLU A 662 -19.82 12.26 9.09
C GLU A 662 -18.51 12.24 9.88
N GLU A 663 -17.69 11.19 9.73
CA GLU A 663 -16.34 11.16 10.31
C GLU A 663 -15.44 12.24 9.71
N VAL A 664 -15.45 12.39 8.38
CA VAL A 664 -14.66 13.43 7.70
C VAL A 664 -15.16 14.82 8.05
N LEU A 665 -16.48 15.03 8.10
CA LEU A 665 -17.08 16.33 8.46
C LEU A 665 -16.78 16.74 9.89
N ARG A 666 -16.82 15.79 10.84
CA ARG A 666 -16.49 16.06 12.25
C ARG A 666 -15.07 16.62 12.36
N GLU A 667 -14.12 16.00 11.68
CA GLU A 667 -12.74 16.48 11.67
C GLU A 667 -12.58 17.76 10.84
N ALA A 668 -13.31 17.93 9.74
CA ALA A 668 -13.23 19.16 8.95
C ALA A 668 -13.77 20.41 9.67
N LEU A 669 -14.79 20.25 10.53
CA LEU A 669 -15.47 21.37 11.20
C LEU A 669 -14.99 21.63 12.64
N SER A 670 -14.28 20.67 13.24
CA SER A 670 -13.71 20.81 14.60
C SER A 670 -12.31 21.42 14.62
N GLN A 671 -11.67 21.50 13.46
CA GLN A 671 -10.39 22.17 13.26
C GLN A 671 -10.64 23.66 13.10
#